data_AF-A0A2T6CH58-F1
#
_entry.id   AF-A0A2T6CH58-F1
#
_cell.length_a   1.000
_cell.length_b   1.000
_cell.length_c   1.000
_cell.angle_alpha   90.00
_cell.angle_beta   90.00
_cell.angle_gamma   90.00
#
_symmetry.space_group_name_H-M   'P 1'
#
loop_
_entity.id
_entity.type
_entity.pdbx_description
1 polymer ?
#
loop_
_entity_poly.entity_id
_entity_poly.type
_entity_poly.pdbx_seq_one_letter_code
_entity_poly.pdbx_strand_id
1 'polypeptide(L)'
;MIKIIDFNALTAGIAVEDAYAAHGINISAKGGAGLARVIDTSDAQGQDADLASDKLGGALIIAAPDDPDEETGSDAAGSLFFDFDDPVRIKSLTFKDIEAVPGGATRLIFYDDSGEVMENHWVDPTEDGGERRVELSVPGTARVEVVLPKGGAVDNLVFEDKNPSSKNHDPIAKDDNAELDEDNSIVLQVLANDTDPDGDPLILSAASSEQGEVVINEDGTVTFTPDADFAGDAEINYTIEDGRGGQGDAVVALTVQPVNDAPVAEDDTGSTPYGAPVVIDLLGNDTDVDNAPETLAIAELISDTGSIEDNGDGTVTFTPEEGFSGDAIITYTVVDPSGAKDTGEAVVTVGQGNADPVAGADSIETQEDTAVMIDVLSNDSDPDGDPLTLIEADSPDGGVSLQDGQILFTPAVDFHGDTTVSYRISDGKGGTAESIVNVSVLPMNDAPLAEDDSAETDYETPIIGHEVLVNDTDPDAEDALTLIAAQSEDGLVEINPDNTVNFTPNPGFSGMATVLYTVSDRPADDPEGASDEGMFTIMVAPPTGSDGFVDGSEEAELIDENYLDDPDGDLIDSADAVLHGSGPDDDFIRAGAGNDTILAGAGDDVIEGGAGDDLITDSAGRETVTGGEGNDVIDTGRAGTPAPDLGYPAAETDDLSFAPDDDPEDDRDAVDGGAGDDLIRTGDDRDTITGGAGADTIDGGMDDDVINGDSEADLIIGGEGSDNIFGGTGDDTIYAGLDPALGLDLLNIPDDPEDDALSTPDRSPFNGRDTVSGGDGNDVIYGADDDDLLLGGAGDDLLDGEIDDDHLSGGTGADTLLGGQGEDSLFGNEDSDILEGGAGNDLLDGGGADDMLSGGEGNDLLLGAMGDDILSGGAGSDTMSGGEGMDLFAGVTIGDVIDGGSGPVDFDTLDLRGSAVEGGRFEINYLTDDQQSGEVQYFDAEGAATGTLRFDEIEAVVPCFTPGTLIATPKGQRRVETLQVGDHVITRDNGLQPIRWAGQRQLSGAELARNSHLWPVLIRQGALGKGMPEQDLLVSPNHRLLIVSDQSALYFEEREVLVAAKHLTSRPGIDVVQASDLTYVHLMFDQHEVILSDGAWSESFQPGDNSLAGVAQDQRNEIFELFPELATQEGVMAYGAARRSLRKHEAHLLSP
;
A
#
# COMPACT_ATOMS: atom_id res chain seq x y z
N MET A 1 19.81 49.67 -25.54
CA MET A 1 20.88 49.90 -24.55
C MET A 1 22.06 50.62 -25.21
N ILE A 2 22.95 51.33 -24.50
CA ILE A 2 24.19 51.84 -25.12
C ILE A 2 25.26 50.75 -25.00
N LYS A 3 25.73 50.23 -26.14
CA LYS A 3 26.80 49.23 -26.25
C LYS A 3 28.10 49.92 -26.69
N ILE A 4 29.23 49.42 -26.21
CA ILE A 4 30.60 49.84 -26.60
C ILE A 4 31.37 48.59 -26.99
N ILE A 5 31.96 48.59 -28.18
CA ILE A 5 32.92 47.57 -28.61
C ILE A 5 34.30 48.18 -28.59
N ASP A 6 35.16 47.65 -27.72
CA ASP A 6 36.59 47.89 -27.72
C ASP A 6 37.33 46.57 -27.90
N PHE A 7 38.54 46.64 -28.45
CA PHE A 7 39.32 45.46 -28.85
C PHE A 7 40.42 45.09 -27.85
N ASN A 8 40.41 45.69 -26.65
CA ASN A 8 41.50 45.56 -25.68
C ASN A 8 41.54 44.18 -24.98
N ALA A 9 40.42 43.46 -24.98
CA ALA A 9 40.32 42.11 -24.41
C ALA A 9 40.83 41.00 -25.37
N LEU A 10 41.03 41.30 -26.65
CA LEU A 10 41.44 40.31 -27.65
C LEU A 10 42.96 40.20 -27.76
N THR A 11 43.47 38.97 -27.90
CA THR A 11 44.89 38.72 -28.08
C THR A 11 45.33 39.10 -29.50
N ALA A 12 46.46 39.81 -29.61
CA ALA A 12 47.01 40.24 -30.88
C ALA A 12 47.26 39.06 -31.86
N GLY A 13 46.92 39.28 -33.13
CA GLY A 13 47.02 38.31 -34.22
C GLY A 13 45.74 37.52 -34.50
N ILE A 14 44.73 37.55 -33.61
CA ILE A 14 43.44 36.87 -33.78
C ILE A 14 42.56 37.59 -34.83
N ALA A 15 41.81 36.82 -35.61
CA ALA A 15 40.77 37.33 -36.52
C ALA A 15 39.45 37.58 -35.77
N VAL A 16 38.78 38.67 -36.09
CA VAL A 16 37.70 39.24 -35.23
C VAL A 16 36.30 38.89 -35.73
N GLU A 17 36.19 38.09 -36.78
CA GLU A 17 34.97 37.88 -37.57
C GLU A 17 33.77 37.39 -36.73
N ASP A 18 34.01 36.45 -35.81
CA ASP A 18 32.97 35.93 -34.90
C ASP A 18 33.06 36.46 -33.46
N ALA A 19 34.07 37.28 -33.14
CA ALA A 19 34.45 37.61 -31.76
C ALA A 19 33.42 38.46 -30.99
N TYR A 20 32.47 39.10 -31.69
CA TYR A 20 31.41 39.92 -31.11
C TYR A 20 30.01 39.54 -31.63
N ALA A 21 29.83 38.36 -32.23
CA ALA A 21 28.53 37.89 -32.72
C ALA A 21 27.46 37.93 -31.60
N ALA A 22 27.79 37.45 -30.40
CA ALA A 22 26.92 37.52 -29.21
C ALA A 22 26.57 38.95 -28.73
N HIS A 23 27.21 40.00 -29.28
CA HIS A 23 26.86 41.40 -29.00
C HIS A 23 25.92 42.01 -30.06
N GLY A 24 25.58 41.25 -31.11
CA GLY A 24 24.74 41.65 -32.23
C GLY A 24 25.52 42.24 -33.42
N ILE A 25 26.80 41.86 -33.60
CA ILE A 25 27.70 42.46 -34.61
C ILE A 25 28.66 41.43 -35.23
N ASN A 26 28.70 41.38 -36.56
CA ASN A 26 29.72 40.71 -37.35
C ASN A 26 30.74 41.73 -37.90
N ILE A 27 32.04 41.44 -37.82
CA ILE A 27 33.12 42.36 -38.20
C ILE A 27 34.00 41.75 -39.29
N SER A 28 33.88 42.27 -40.53
CA SER A 28 34.61 41.73 -41.69
C SER A 28 35.48 42.79 -42.41
N ALA A 29 36.34 42.35 -43.33
CA ALA A 29 37.21 43.23 -44.11
C ALA A 29 37.24 42.91 -45.61
N LYS A 30 37.45 43.92 -46.46
CA LYS A 30 37.55 43.77 -47.93
C LYS A 30 38.64 44.66 -48.51
N GLY A 31 39.62 44.06 -49.17
CA GLY A 31 40.90 44.71 -49.49
C GLY A 31 41.95 44.39 -48.40
N GLY A 32 43.23 44.57 -48.72
CA GLY A 32 44.32 43.99 -47.90
C GLY A 32 44.29 42.45 -47.93
N ALA A 33 44.58 41.79 -46.80
CA ALA A 33 44.49 40.32 -46.65
C ALA A 33 43.07 39.76 -46.85
N GLY A 34 42.04 40.57 -46.63
CA GLY A 34 40.66 40.10 -46.54
C GLY A 34 40.28 39.48 -45.18
N LEU A 35 40.99 39.82 -44.09
CA LEU A 35 40.64 39.48 -42.71
C LEU A 35 40.83 40.70 -41.80
N ALA A 36 39.92 40.94 -40.86
CA ALA A 36 40.08 41.95 -39.80
C ALA A 36 40.83 41.34 -38.59
N ARG A 37 41.89 41.98 -38.08
CA ARG A 37 42.70 41.44 -36.97
C ARG A 37 43.06 42.50 -35.93
N VAL A 38 43.18 42.07 -34.67
CA VAL A 38 43.72 42.91 -33.58
C VAL A 38 45.24 42.86 -33.60
N ILE A 39 45.90 44.00 -33.40
CA ILE A 39 47.36 44.10 -33.27
C ILE A 39 47.69 44.74 -31.91
N ASP A 40 48.78 44.29 -31.28
CA ASP A 40 49.36 44.95 -30.11
C ASP A 40 50.12 46.19 -30.56
N THR A 41 49.54 47.36 -30.28
CA THR A 41 50.09 48.70 -30.50
C THR A 41 51.35 49.00 -29.69
N SER A 42 51.73 48.13 -28.74
CA SER A 42 52.89 48.31 -27.86
C SER A 42 54.15 47.50 -28.24
N ASP A 43 54.03 46.45 -29.07
CA ASP A 43 55.19 45.69 -29.61
C ASP A 43 55.16 45.62 -31.15
N ALA A 44 55.48 46.74 -31.79
CA ALA A 44 55.60 46.84 -33.25
C ALA A 44 56.86 46.12 -33.79
N GLN A 45 56.91 44.79 -33.71
CA GLN A 45 57.88 43.96 -34.43
C GLN A 45 57.55 43.87 -35.94
N GLY A 46 57.63 45.02 -36.61
CA GLY A 46 58.04 45.10 -38.01
C GLY A 46 57.02 45.48 -39.08
N GLN A 47 55.86 46.07 -38.76
CA GLN A 47 54.83 46.34 -39.79
C GLN A 47 54.22 47.75 -39.88
N ASP A 48 54.27 48.58 -38.82
CA ASP A 48 54.25 50.05 -38.99
C ASP A 48 54.88 50.77 -37.79
N ALA A 49 55.39 51.99 -37.98
CA ALA A 49 56.20 52.70 -36.98
C ALA A 49 55.52 53.92 -36.34
N ASP A 50 54.43 54.38 -36.94
CA ASP A 50 53.52 55.45 -36.52
C ASP A 50 52.43 54.96 -35.55
N LEU A 51 51.97 53.72 -35.72
CA LEU A 51 50.98 53.04 -34.86
C LEU A 51 51.46 52.72 -33.43
N ALA A 52 52.76 52.85 -33.14
CA ALA A 52 53.35 52.45 -31.86
C ALA A 52 53.00 53.44 -30.72
N SER A 53 52.19 53.02 -29.75
CA SER A 53 51.68 53.90 -28.69
C SER A 53 51.53 53.21 -27.33
N ASP A 54 52.01 53.87 -26.27
CA ASP A 54 51.95 53.41 -24.87
C ASP A 54 50.64 53.79 -24.15
N LYS A 55 49.64 54.30 -24.87
CA LYS A 55 48.37 54.83 -24.33
C LYS A 55 47.11 54.24 -24.94
N LEU A 56 47.26 53.48 -26.01
CA LEU A 56 46.18 52.94 -26.82
C LEU A 56 46.38 51.44 -26.75
N GLY A 57 45.45 50.68 -26.19
CA GLY A 57 45.57 49.23 -26.11
C GLY A 57 45.24 48.56 -27.45
N GLY A 58 44.81 47.30 -27.42
CA GLY A 58 44.51 46.52 -28.63
C GLY A 58 43.55 47.25 -29.57
N ALA A 59 43.95 47.42 -30.82
CA ALA A 59 43.18 48.11 -31.86
C ALA A 59 42.97 47.22 -33.08
N LEU A 60 41.85 47.42 -33.78
CA LEU A 60 41.48 46.67 -34.98
C LEU A 60 42.11 47.32 -36.23
N ILE A 61 42.84 46.52 -37.00
CA ILE A 61 43.57 46.94 -38.22
C ILE A 61 43.31 45.94 -39.36
N ILE A 62 43.34 46.43 -40.61
CA ILE A 62 43.41 45.59 -41.81
C ILE A 62 44.87 45.18 -42.03
N ALA A 63 45.22 43.92 -41.73
CA ALA A 63 46.57 43.41 -41.96
C ALA A 63 46.77 42.88 -43.41
N ALA A 64 48.03 42.67 -43.81
CA ALA A 64 48.43 41.90 -44.99
C ALA A 64 49.31 40.70 -44.55
N PRO A 65 49.23 39.51 -45.20
CA PRO A 65 50.02 38.36 -44.77
C PRO A 65 51.37 38.28 -45.51
N ASP A 66 52.40 37.82 -44.79
CA ASP A 66 53.51 37.02 -45.30
C ASP A 66 54.65 37.67 -46.15
N ASP A 67 55.29 38.75 -45.68
CA ASP A 67 56.76 38.91 -45.84
C ASP A 67 57.37 39.81 -44.72
N PRO A 68 58.29 39.32 -43.86
CA PRO A 68 58.99 40.14 -42.87
C PRO A 68 60.15 40.99 -43.42
N ASP A 69 60.49 40.87 -44.72
CA ASP A 69 61.56 41.65 -45.38
C ASP A 69 61.03 42.69 -46.42
N GLU A 70 59.70 42.84 -46.62
CA GLU A 70 59.13 43.83 -47.56
C GLU A 70 58.58 45.09 -46.85
N GLU A 71 59.32 46.21 -46.98
CA GLU A 71 59.15 47.49 -46.25
C GLU A 71 57.87 48.32 -46.64
N THR A 72 56.78 47.70 -47.10
CA THR A 72 55.56 48.40 -47.56
C THR A 72 54.23 47.63 -47.31
N GLY A 73 54.08 46.99 -46.14
CA GLY A 73 52.97 46.06 -45.84
C GLY A 73 51.59 46.65 -45.49
N SER A 74 51.51 47.89 -44.98
CA SER A 74 50.25 48.53 -44.54
C SER A 74 49.54 49.39 -45.61
N ASP A 75 50.16 49.54 -46.79
CA ASP A 75 49.76 50.52 -47.82
C ASP A 75 48.55 50.12 -48.68
N ALA A 76 47.92 48.98 -48.38
CA ALA A 76 46.79 48.45 -49.14
C ALA A 76 45.46 49.09 -48.72
N ALA A 77 44.79 49.77 -49.66
CA ALA A 77 43.44 50.28 -49.45
C ALA A 77 42.43 49.13 -49.17
N GLY A 78 41.56 49.33 -48.19
CA GLY A 78 40.55 48.36 -47.79
C GLY A 78 39.40 49.00 -47.03
N SER A 79 38.35 48.21 -46.81
CA SER A 79 37.19 48.58 -46.02
C SER A 79 37.02 47.60 -44.85
N LEU A 80 36.78 48.13 -43.64
CA LEU A 80 36.21 47.35 -42.53
C LEU A 80 34.69 47.49 -42.57
N PHE A 81 33.98 46.42 -42.26
CA PHE A 81 32.53 46.40 -42.13
C PHE A 81 32.15 46.01 -40.71
N PHE A 82 31.25 46.77 -40.13
CA PHE A 82 30.51 46.42 -38.93
C PHE A 82 29.08 46.18 -39.38
N ASP A 83 28.71 44.92 -39.52
CA ASP A 83 27.37 44.44 -39.81
C ASP A 83 26.65 44.23 -38.47
N PHE A 84 25.47 44.82 -38.32
CA PHE A 84 24.63 44.68 -37.13
C PHE A 84 23.43 43.82 -37.49
N ASP A 85 23.06 42.90 -36.60
CA ASP A 85 21.92 42.00 -36.84
C ASP A 85 20.60 42.79 -36.88
N ASP A 86 20.52 43.87 -36.10
CA ASP A 86 19.39 44.81 -36.01
C ASP A 86 19.82 46.26 -36.36
N PRO A 87 18.99 47.10 -37.01
CA PRO A 87 19.34 48.48 -37.34
C PRO A 87 19.54 49.43 -36.12
N VAL A 88 20.78 49.63 -35.69
CA VAL A 88 21.15 50.41 -34.49
C VAL A 88 21.24 51.93 -34.71
N ARG A 89 21.50 52.70 -33.65
CA ARG A 89 21.95 54.11 -33.76
C ARG A 89 23.44 54.27 -33.42
N ILE A 90 24.28 54.57 -34.40
CA ILE A 90 25.70 54.83 -34.16
C ILE A 90 25.90 56.17 -33.44
N LYS A 91 26.68 56.16 -32.34
CA LYS A 91 26.98 57.32 -31.48
C LYS A 91 28.41 57.84 -31.66
N SER A 92 29.40 56.96 -31.81
CA SER A 92 30.77 57.37 -32.12
C SER A 92 31.62 56.21 -32.62
N LEU A 93 32.69 56.52 -33.36
CA LEU A 93 33.81 55.61 -33.58
C LEU A 93 35.12 56.34 -33.31
N THR A 94 36.09 55.67 -32.69
CA THR A 94 37.43 56.21 -32.49
C THR A 94 38.39 55.67 -33.54
N PHE A 95 39.06 56.58 -34.24
CA PHE A 95 40.21 56.26 -35.07
C PHE A 95 41.47 56.45 -34.25
N LYS A 96 42.30 55.41 -34.19
CA LYS A 96 43.59 55.42 -33.50
C LYS A 96 44.71 55.89 -34.42
N ASP A 97 44.59 55.65 -35.73
CA ASP A 97 45.40 56.30 -36.77
C ASP A 97 44.75 56.26 -38.17
N ILE A 98 45.06 57.27 -39.01
CA ILE A 98 44.60 57.47 -40.39
C ILE A 98 45.67 58.23 -41.20
N GLU A 99 46.19 57.57 -42.24
CA GLU A 99 47.19 58.14 -43.14
C GLU A 99 46.69 59.20 -44.16
N ALA A 100 47.57 60.12 -44.57
CA ALA A 100 47.22 61.29 -45.37
C ALA A 100 47.43 61.11 -46.89
N VAL A 101 46.33 60.84 -47.63
CA VAL A 101 46.41 60.52 -49.08
C VAL A 101 46.07 61.71 -50.00
N PRO A 102 46.93 62.06 -50.99
CA PRO A 102 46.61 63.08 -51.99
C PRO A 102 45.48 62.67 -52.95
N GLY A 103 44.24 63.02 -52.62
CA GLY A 103 43.05 62.78 -53.44
C GLY A 103 42.16 61.61 -52.99
N GLY A 104 42.45 61.01 -51.84
CA GLY A 104 41.58 60.10 -51.10
C GLY A 104 41.53 60.53 -49.63
N ALA A 105 40.42 60.27 -48.96
CA ALA A 105 40.30 60.48 -47.52
C ALA A 105 39.42 59.37 -46.94
N THR A 106 39.61 59.10 -45.64
CA THR A 106 38.89 58.06 -44.91
C THR A 106 37.42 58.41 -44.80
N ARG A 107 36.57 57.40 -44.95
CA ARG A 107 35.11 57.57 -45.02
C ARG A 107 34.43 56.59 -44.08
N LEU A 108 33.39 57.07 -43.42
CA LEU A 108 32.37 56.23 -42.80
C LEU A 108 31.13 56.28 -43.67
N ILE A 109 30.67 55.12 -44.15
CA ILE A 109 29.45 54.98 -44.94
C ILE A 109 28.47 54.16 -44.12
N PHE A 110 27.26 54.69 -43.94
CA PHE A 110 26.22 54.09 -43.12
C PHE A 110 25.14 53.56 -44.07
N TYR A 111 24.74 52.31 -43.88
CA TYR A 111 23.75 51.61 -44.69
C TYR A 111 22.54 51.21 -43.85
N ASP A 112 21.36 51.25 -44.45
CA ASP A 112 20.15 50.65 -43.88
C ASP A 112 20.10 49.13 -44.14
N ASP A 113 19.07 48.48 -43.58
CA ASP A 113 18.73 47.07 -43.74
C ASP A 113 18.60 46.62 -45.21
N SER A 114 18.09 47.50 -46.08
CA SER A 114 17.97 47.26 -47.51
C SER A 114 19.31 47.35 -48.28
N GLY A 115 20.38 47.79 -47.61
CA GLY A 115 21.68 48.04 -48.20
C GLY A 115 21.78 49.35 -49.00
N GLU A 116 20.82 50.29 -48.84
CA GLU A 116 20.95 51.64 -49.37
C GLU A 116 21.82 52.52 -48.45
N VAL A 117 22.53 53.48 -49.05
CA VAL A 117 23.47 54.36 -48.33
C VAL A 117 22.70 55.53 -47.69
N MET A 118 22.65 55.54 -46.36
CA MET A 118 21.98 56.56 -45.55
C MET A 118 22.81 57.85 -45.44
N GLU A 119 24.05 57.74 -44.99
CA GLU A 119 24.92 58.88 -44.67
C GLU A 119 26.40 58.58 -44.98
N ASN A 120 27.19 59.63 -45.23
CA ASN A 120 28.64 59.53 -45.48
C ASN A 120 29.37 60.60 -44.69
N HIS A 121 30.28 60.20 -43.80
CA HIS A 121 31.17 61.12 -43.09
C HIS A 121 32.61 61.01 -43.61
N TRP A 122 33.27 62.15 -43.76
CA TRP A 122 34.69 62.22 -44.09
C TRP A 122 35.48 62.48 -42.83
N VAL A 123 36.57 61.75 -42.64
CA VAL A 123 37.46 61.87 -41.48
C VAL A 123 38.81 62.36 -42.00
N ASP A 124 39.26 63.54 -41.54
CA ASP A 124 40.60 64.00 -41.91
C ASP A 124 41.67 63.14 -41.22
N PRO A 125 42.88 63.02 -41.80
CA PRO A 125 44.00 62.31 -41.19
C PRO A 125 44.34 62.73 -39.77
N THR A 126 45.01 61.84 -39.05
CA THR A 126 45.63 62.09 -37.75
C THR A 126 47.06 62.63 -37.95
N GLU A 127 47.69 63.08 -36.86
CA GLU A 127 49.16 63.20 -36.81
C GLU A 127 49.69 61.89 -36.22
N ASP A 128 50.92 61.48 -36.55
CA ASP A 128 51.55 60.21 -36.12
C ASP A 128 51.31 59.96 -34.62
N GLY A 129 50.65 58.84 -34.27
CA GLY A 129 50.29 58.48 -32.88
C GLY A 129 49.15 59.30 -32.24
N GLY A 130 48.33 59.99 -33.04
CA GLY A 130 47.23 60.85 -32.58
C GLY A 130 45.84 60.21 -32.73
N GLU A 131 45.05 60.20 -31.66
CA GLU A 131 43.67 59.67 -31.67
C GLU A 131 42.64 60.71 -32.15
N ARG A 132 41.65 60.27 -32.93
CA ARG A 132 40.47 61.06 -33.33
C ARG A 132 39.16 60.29 -33.14
N ARG A 133 38.39 60.66 -32.10
CA ARG A 133 36.99 60.24 -31.95
C ARG A 133 36.07 61.05 -32.87
N VAL A 134 35.25 60.35 -33.65
CA VAL A 134 34.20 60.93 -34.49
C VAL A 134 32.87 60.72 -33.78
N GLU A 135 32.27 61.81 -33.28
CA GLU A 135 30.93 61.80 -32.71
C GLU A 135 29.87 61.78 -33.83
N LEU A 136 28.88 60.91 -33.69
CA LEU A 136 27.88 60.53 -34.68
C LEU A 136 26.48 60.49 -34.05
N SER A 137 25.44 60.43 -34.87
CA SER A 137 24.06 60.22 -34.41
C SER A 137 23.19 59.66 -35.53
N VAL A 138 23.66 58.62 -36.21
CA VAL A 138 23.00 58.01 -37.38
C VAL A 138 22.09 56.87 -36.89
N PRO A 139 20.74 56.99 -36.96
CA PRO A 139 19.81 55.94 -36.54
C PRO A 139 19.42 55.02 -37.69
N GLY A 140 19.11 53.76 -37.39
CA GLY A 140 18.64 52.78 -38.38
C GLY A 140 19.75 52.21 -39.26
N THR A 141 20.98 52.19 -38.74
CA THR A 141 22.16 51.66 -39.46
C THR A 141 22.26 50.16 -39.23
N ALA A 142 22.09 49.37 -40.29
CA ALA A 142 22.37 47.93 -40.29
C ALA A 142 23.85 47.63 -40.63
N ARG A 143 24.56 48.54 -41.33
CA ARG A 143 25.99 48.38 -41.62
C ARG A 143 26.77 49.69 -41.60
N VAL A 144 27.96 49.67 -41.00
CA VAL A 144 28.99 50.72 -41.13
C VAL A 144 30.17 50.20 -41.94
N GLU A 145 30.46 50.84 -43.08
CA GLU A 145 31.70 50.63 -43.83
C GLU A 145 32.71 51.74 -43.50
N VAL A 146 33.89 51.34 -43.00
CA VAL A 146 35.04 52.23 -42.78
C VAL A 146 36.02 52.07 -43.96
N VAL A 147 35.94 52.99 -44.92
CA VAL A 147 36.80 52.98 -46.12
C VAL A 147 38.14 53.65 -45.81
N LEU A 148 39.20 52.85 -45.77
CA LEU A 148 40.59 53.26 -45.49
C LEU A 148 41.40 53.28 -46.81
N PRO A 149 41.77 54.47 -47.35
CA PRO A 149 42.47 54.59 -48.63
C PRO A 149 43.98 54.25 -48.57
N LYS A 150 44.52 54.17 -47.36
CA LYS A 150 45.77 53.55 -46.90
C LYS A 150 45.45 52.92 -45.53
N GLY A 151 46.34 52.11 -44.97
CA GLY A 151 46.16 51.49 -43.65
C GLY A 151 45.73 52.46 -42.55
N GLY A 152 45.07 51.92 -41.52
CA GLY A 152 44.56 52.68 -40.39
C GLY A 152 43.95 51.78 -39.32
N ALA A 153 43.73 52.34 -38.14
CA ALA A 153 43.33 51.62 -36.93
C ALA A 153 42.06 52.21 -36.32
N VAL A 154 41.12 51.35 -35.91
CA VAL A 154 39.86 51.75 -35.25
C VAL A 154 39.61 51.00 -33.94
N ASP A 155 38.89 51.63 -33.04
CA ASP A 155 38.56 51.14 -31.70
C ASP A 155 37.34 51.90 -31.12
N ASN A 156 36.79 51.46 -29.99
CA ASN A 156 35.65 52.10 -29.27
C ASN A 156 34.47 52.48 -30.18
N LEU A 157 33.88 51.50 -30.87
CA LEU A 157 32.61 51.68 -31.57
C LEU A 157 31.48 51.77 -30.54
N VAL A 158 30.79 52.90 -30.48
CA VAL A 158 29.68 53.15 -29.55
C VAL A 158 28.39 53.30 -30.32
N PHE A 159 27.36 52.56 -29.91
CA PHE A 159 26.03 52.61 -30.50
C PHE A 159 24.93 52.47 -29.45
N GLU A 160 23.76 52.99 -29.78
CA GLU A 160 22.53 52.83 -29.02
C GLU A 160 21.64 51.84 -29.76
N ASP A 161 21.63 50.64 -29.23
CA ASP A 161 20.73 49.56 -29.57
C ASP A 161 19.31 49.93 -29.07
N LYS A 162 18.28 49.60 -29.86
CA LYS A 162 16.88 49.82 -29.51
C LYS A 162 16.17 48.56 -29.03
N ASN A 163 16.79 47.38 -29.19
CA ASN A 163 16.15 46.09 -28.98
C ASN A 163 17.02 45.25 -28.03
N PRO A 164 16.72 45.17 -26.72
CA PRO A 164 17.34 44.17 -25.87
C PRO A 164 16.70 42.82 -26.22
N SER A 165 17.39 42.05 -27.04
CA SER A 165 16.90 40.86 -27.76
C SER A 165 15.82 41.19 -28.80
N SER A 166 15.98 40.71 -30.04
CA SER A 166 14.89 39.90 -30.57
C SER A 166 14.80 38.73 -29.59
N LYS A 167 13.72 38.67 -28.80
CA LYS A 167 13.32 37.37 -28.29
C LYS A 167 13.16 36.54 -29.56
N ASN A 168 13.94 35.47 -29.64
CA ASN A 168 13.65 34.37 -30.54
C ASN A 168 12.22 33.96 -30.19
N HIS A 169 11.27 34.21 -31.09
CA HIS A 169 9.88 33.90 -30.82
C HIS A 169 9.68 32.42 -31.07
N ASP A 170 9.11 31.73 -30.09
CA ASP A 170 8.83 30.31 -30.19
C ASP A 170 8.04 29.99 -31.47
N PRO A 171 8.40 28.92 -32.20
CA PRO A 171 7.75 28.54 -33.43
C PRO A 171 6.29 28.16 -33.17
N ILE A 172 5.39 28.59 -34.05
CA ILE A 172 3.95 28.33 -33.91
C ILE A 172 3.61 27.02 -34.60
N ALA A 173 3.71 25.94 -33.82
CA ALA A 173 3.16 24.63 -34.12
C ALA A 173 1.62 24.68 -34.24
N LYS A 174 1.00 23.81 -35.04
CA LYS A 174 -0.48 23.70 -35.16
C LYS A 174 -0.94 22.28 -35.39
N ASP A 175 -2.07 21.95 -34.76
CA ASP A 175 -2.65 20.62 -34.85
C ASP A 175 -2.96 20.19 -36.30
N ASP A 176 -2.65 18.94 -36.59
CA ASP A 176 -2.95 18.27 -37.85
C ASP A 176 -4.05 17.23 -37.68
N ASN A 177 -4.62 16.79 -38.81
CA ASN A 177 -5.63 15.73 -38.83
C ASN A 177 -5.33 14.72 -39.93
N ALA A 178 -5.46 13.43 -39.63
CA ALA A 178 -5.36 12.36 -40.60
C ALA A 178 -6.28 11.18 -40.28
N GLU A 179 -6.47 10.30 -41.26
CA GLU A 179 -7.24 9.06 -41.16
C GLU A 179 -6.41 7.95 -41.81
N LEU A 180 -6.41 6.76 -41.23
CA LEU A 180 -5.88 5.52 -41.83
C LEU A 180 -6.74 4.33 -41.41
N ASP A 181 -6.62 3.23 -42.14
CA ASP A 181 -7.17 1.93 -41.74
C ASP A 181 -6.15 1.25 -40.80
N GLU A 182 -6.58 0.45 -39.81
CA GLU A 182 -5.64 -0.27 -38.92
C GLU A 182 -4.73 -1.25 -39.69
N ASP A 183 -3.71 -1.82 -39.03
CA ASP A 183 -2.61 -2.60 -39.63
C ASP A 183 -1.76 -1.89 -40.72
N ASN A 184 -1.98 -0.60 -40.96
CA ASN A 184 -1.28 0.16 -42.00
C ASN A 184 -0.50 1.33 -41.40
N SER A 185 0.67 1.62 -41.96
CA SER A 185 1.43 2.84 -41.61
C SER A 185 1.04 4.03 -42.50
N ILE A 186 0.97 5.23 -41.91
CA ILE A 186 0.79 6.50 -42.61
C ILE A 186 2.03 7.39 -42.53
N VAL A 187 2.28 8.20 -43.57
CA VAL A 187 3.38 9.20 -43.59
C VAL A 187 2.79 10.61 -43.64
N LEU A 188 3.11 11.40 -42.62
CA LEU A 188 2.52 12.70 -42.28
C LEU A 188 3.53 13.83 -42.51
N GLN A 189 3.01 14.98 -42.95
CA GLN A 189 3.78 16.19 -43.29
C GLN A 189 3.48 17.30 -42.27
N VAL A 190 3.78 17.03 -40.99
CA VAL A 190 3.34 17.88 -39.85
C VAL A 190 3.77 19.35 -40.00
N LEU A 191 5.02 19.58 -40.39
CA LEU A 191 5.59 20.93 -40.61
C LEU A 191 4.93 21.77 -41.73
N ALA A 192 3.85 21.31 -42.36
CA ALA A 192 3.21 21.97 -43.51
C ALA A 192 2.26 23.12 -43.13
N ASN A 193 1.73 23.12 -41.90
CA ASN A 193 0.80 24.13 -41.38
C ASN A 193 1.49 25.12 -40.40
N ASP A 194 2.67 24.74 -39.90
CA ASP A 194 3.51 25.44 -38.93
C ASP A 194 4.18 26.70 -39.47
N THR A 195 4.52 27.61 -38.55
CA THR A 195 5.15 28.89 -38.91
C THR A 195 6.02 29.44 -37.79
N ASP A 196 7.29 29.71 -38.09
CA ASP A 196 8.15 30.53 -37.24
C ASP A 196 7.84 32.04 -37.41
N PRO A 197 7.66 32.82 -36.32
CA PRO A 197 7.39 34.26 -36.41
C PRO A 197 8.56 35.13 -36.91
N ASP A 198 9.80 34.70 -36.67
CA ASP A 198 11.03 35.38 -37.10
C ASP A 198 11.50 34.92 -38.50
N GLY A 199 10.92 33.81 -39.00
CA GLY A 199 11.14 33.22 -40.31
C GLY A 199 12.28 32.20 -40.35
N ASP A 200 12.68 31.65 -39.20
CA ASP A 200 13.72 30.64 -39.09
C ASP A 200 13.26 29.24 -39.53
N PRO A 201 14.20 28.34 -39.93
CA PRO A 201 13.84 27.01 -40.42
C PRO A 201 13.41 26.09 -39.29
N LEU A 202 12.19 25.56 -39.38
CA LEU A 202 11.64 24.59 -38.44
C LEU A 202 12.29 23.21 -38.61
N ILE A 203 12.58 22.55 -37.49
CA ILE A 203 13.13 21.20 -37.37
C ILE A 203 12.21 20.42 -36.42
N LEU A 204 11.81 19.21 -36.80
CA LEU A 204 11.09 18.32 -35.89
C LEU A 204 12.09 17.70 -34.89
N SER A 205 11.94 17.97 -33.60
CA SER A 205 12.87 17.55 -32.55
C SER A 205 12.41 16.29 -31.80
N ALA A 206 11.10 16.15 -31.60
CA ALA A 206 10.46 14.98 -30.98
C ALA A 206 9.09 14.70 -31.61
N ALA A 207 8.69 13.43 -31.59
CA ALA A 207 7.34 12.98 -31.93
C ALA A 207 7.09 11.62 -31.26
N SER A 208 5.93 11.43 -30.63
CA SER A 208 5.55 10.20 -29.92
C SER A 208 4.02 10.03 -29.88
N SER A 209 3.58 8.79 -29.70
CA SER A 209 2.19 8.38 -29.50
C SER A 209 2.19 7.17 -28.58
N GLU A 210 1.13 7.00 -27.81
CA GLU A 210 0.90 5.83 -26.95
C GLU A 210 0.17 4.71 -27.67
N GLN A 211 -0.41 4.99 -28.85
CA GLN A 211 -1.21 4.07 -29.64
C GLN A 211 -0.48 3.55 -30.90
N GLY A 212 0.87 3.62 -30.92
CA GLY A 212 1.67 3.06 -32.01
C GLY A 212 3.09 3.64 -32.20
N GLU A 213 3.90 2.93 -33.01
CA GLU A 213 5.28 3.32 -33.34
C GLU A 213 5.33 4.61 -34.19
N VAL A 214 5.98 5.64 -33.63
CA VAL A 214 6.26 6.92 -34.29
C VAL A 214 7.73 7.03 -34.72
N VAL A 215 7.97 7.30 -36.00
CA VAL A 215 9.32 7.46 -36.58
C VAL A 215 9.48 8.80 -37.29
N ILE A 216 10.44 9.61 -36.83
CA ILE A 216 10.89 10.83 -37.53
C ILE A 216 11.83 10.44 -38.68
N ASN A 217 11.46 10.80 -39.91
CA ASN A 217 12.25 10.52 -41.11
C ASN A 217 13.30 11.61 -41.38
N GLU A 218 14.40 11.24 -42.08
CA GLU A 218 15.49 12.16 -42.47
C GLU A 218 15.05 13.38 -43.30
N ASP A 219 13.84 13.38 -43.87
CA ASP A 219 13.27 14.48 -44.66
C ASP A 219 12.31 15.39 -43.90
N GLY A 220 12.14 15.19 -42.58
CA GLY A 220 11.29 16.01 -41.71
C GLY A 220 9.82 15.59 -41.68
N THR A 221 9.53 14.34 -42.03
CA THR A 221 8.18 13.75 -42.02
C THR A 221 8.04 12.74 -40.89
N VAL A 222 6.81 12.53 -40.40
CA VAL A 222 6.52 11.51 -39.38
C VAL A 222 5.90 10.30 -40.05
N THR A 223 6.39 9.10 -39.75
CA THR A 223 5.66 7.85 -40.03
C THR A 223 5.02 7.38 -38.73
N PHE A 224 3.73 7.06 -38.77
CA PHE A 224 3.03 6.40 -37.67
C PHE A 224 2.55 5.03 -38.15
N THR A 225 2.72 4.03 -37.30
CA THR A 225 2.10 2.70 -37.44
C THR A 225 1.34 2.48 -36.14
N PRO A 226 0.01 2.29 -36.15
CA PRO A 226 -0.72 1.95 -34.94
C PRO A 226 -0.20 0.61 -34.38
N ASP A 227 -0.47 0.38 -33.10
CA ASP A 227 -0.30 -0.96 -32.55
C ASP A 227 -1.22 -1.97 -33.28
N ALA A 228 -0.88 -3.25 -33.18
CA ALA A 228 -1.67 -4.30 -33.82
C ALA A 228 -3.12 -4.26 -33.32
N ASP A 229 -4.06 -4.41 -34.25
CA ASP A 229 -5.49 -4.52 -33.97
C ASP A 229 -6.08 -3.28 -33.22
N PHE A 230 -5.42 -2.12 -33.30
CA PHE A 230 -5.88 -0.86 -32.71
C PHE A 230 -6.82 -0.07 -33.64
N ALA A 231 -8.12 -0.05 -33.31
CA ALA A 231 -9.11 0.82 -33.91
C ALA A 231 -9.63 1.89 -32.92
N GLY A 232 -9.35 3.17 -33.21
CA GLY A 232 -9.78 4.28 -32.35
C GLY A 232 -9.27 5.64 -32.78
N ASP A 233 -9.49 6.66 -31.95
CA ASP A 233 -8.77 7.94 -32.07
C ASP A 233 -7.40 7.78 -31.39
N ALA A 234 -6.33 8.15 -32.10
CA ALA A 234 -4.94 8.16 -31.64
C ALA A 234 -4.35 9.57 -31.74
N GLU A 235 -3.42 9.90 -30.85
CA GLU A 235 -2.78 11.22 -30.84
C GLU A 235 -1.26 11.09 -30.98
N ILE A 236 -0.69 11.84 -31.92
CA ILE A 236 0.76 11.97 -32.08
C ILE A 236 1.17 13.36 -31.60
N ASN A 237 1.74 13.42 -30.40
CA ASN A 237 2.36 14.63 -29.87
C ASN A 237 3.67 14.88 -30.61
N TYR A 238 3.91 16.12 -31.07
CA TYR A 238 5.16 16.47 -31.73
C TYR A 238 5.67 17.87 -31.39
N THR A 239 7.00 17.99 -31.29
CA THR A 239 7.71 19.23 -30.95
C THR A 239 8.55 19.70 -32.13
N ILE A 240 8.46 20.99 -32.45
CA ILE A 240 9.28 21.66 -33.45
C ILE A 240 10.23 22.66 -32.78
N GLU A 241 11.45 22.78 -33.30
CA GLU A 241 12.44 23.77 -32.87
C GLU A 241 12.93 24.63 -34.05
N ASP A 242 13.36 25.85 -33.74
CA ASP A 242 13.91 26.82 -34.71
C ASP A 242 15.46 26.79 -34.82
N GLY A 243 16.11 25.89 -34.08
CA GLY A 243 17.57 25.78 -33.99
C GLY A 243 18.26 26.96 -33.28
N ARG A 244 17.49 27.84 -32.62
CA ARG A 244 17.94 29.00 -31.83
C ARG A 244 17.44 28.99 -30.39
N GLY A 245 16.61 28.00 -30.04
CA GLY A 245 16.18 27.69 -28.67
C GLY A 245 14.73 28.05 -28.38
N GLY A 246 13.92 28.34 -29.40
CA GLY A 246 12.46 28.34 -29.29
C GLY A 246 11.90 26.97 -29.68
N GLN A 247 10.84 26.57 -28.99
CA GLN A 247 10.15 25.29 -29.21
C GLN A 247 8.62 25.51 -29.27
N GLY A 248 7.93 24.66 -30.03
CA GLY A 248 6.47 24.66 -30.08
C GLY A 248 5.93 23.25 -30.24
N ASP A 249 4.84 22.96 -29.54
CA ASP A 249 4.21 21.64 -29.49
C ASP A 249 2.83 21.68 -30.16
N ALA A 250 2.48 20.60 -30.86
CA ALA A 250 1.17 20.39 -31.44
C ALA A 250 0.85 18.89 -31.54
N VAL A 251 -0.42 18.58 -31.84
CA VAL A 251 -0.92 17.20 -31.91
C VAL A 251 -1.37 16.87 -33.32
N VAL A 252 -1.04 15.67 -33.82
CA VAL A 252 -1.78 15.06 -34.93
C VAL A 252 -2.92 14.25 -34.33
N ALA A 253 -4.16 14.74 -34.49
CA ALA A 253 -5.35 13.94 -34.19
C ALA A 253 -5.61 12.97 -35.35
N LEU A 254 -5.51 11.68 -35.06
CA LEU A 254 -5.60 10.60 -36.04
C LEU A 254 -6.81 9.72 -35.71
N THR A 255 -7.65 9.40 -36.69
CA THR A 255 -8.67 8.35 -36.49
C THR A 255 -8.27 7.11 -37.26
N VAL A 256 -8.03 6.02 -36.55
CA VAL A 256 -7.78 4.67 -37.08
C VAL A 256 -9.12 3.99 -37.31
N GLN A 257 -9.38 3.60 -38.56
CA GLN A 257 -10.63 2.97 -38.97
C GLN A 257 -10.54 1.44 -38.76
N PRO A 258 -11.56 0.82 -38.14
CA PRO A 258 -11.60 -0.62 -37.97
C PRO A 258 -11.72 -1.37 -39.31
N VAL A 259 -11.03 -2.50 -39.41
CA VAL A 259 -10.92 -3.41 -40.55
C VAL A 259 -11.15 -4.82 -40.04
N ASN A 260 -12.33 -5.37 -40.35
CA ASN A 260 -12.74 -6.66 -39.80
C ASN A 260 -11.69 -7.79 -39.95
N ASP A 261 -11.20 -8.25 -38.81
CA ASP A 261 -10.28 -9.37 -38.67
C ASP A 261 -10.96 -10.71 -38.90
N ALA A 262 -10.22 -11.81 -38.81
CA ALA A 262 -10.80 -13.15 -38.85
C ALA A 262 -10.85 -13.75 -37.44
N PRO A 263 -11.90 -14.51 -37.11
CA PRO A 263 -11.91 -15.33 -35.90
C PRO A 263 -10.76 -16.33 -35.94
N VAL A 264 -10.26 -16.73 -34.77
CA VAL A 264 -9.24 -17.76 -34.56
C VAL A 264 -9.93 -19.00 -34.02
N ALA A 265 -9.77 -20.14 -34.70
CA ALA A 265 -10.36 -21.41 -34.30
C ALA A 265 -9.36 -22.31 -33.58
N GLU A 266 -9.73 -22.89 -32.43
CA GLU A 266 -8.86 -23.72 -31.59
C GLU A 266 -9.34 -25.19 -31.51
N ASP A 267 -8.44 -26.16 -31.63
CA ASP A 267 -8.80 -27.59 -31.78
C ASP A 267 -9.48 -28.20 -30.52
N ASP A 268 -10.70 -28.74 -30.66
CA ASP A 268 -11.46 -29.36 -29.57
C ASP A 268 -11.17 -30.86 -29.33
N THR A 269 -11.65 -31.38 -28.19
CA THR A 269 -11.66 -32.83 -27.92
C THR A 269 -12.95 -33.33 -27.27
N GLY A 270 -13.26 -34.61 -27.49
CA GLY A 270 -14.40 -35.30 -26.87
C GLY A 270 -14.23 -36.81 -26.79
N SER A 271 -15.14 -37.50 -26.08
CA SER A 271 -15.14 -38.97 -26.04
C SER A 271 -16.53 -39.56 -25.84
N THR A 272 -16.73 -40.80 -26.29
CA THR A 272 -18.03 -41.50 -26.17
C THR A 272 -17.89 -43.03 -26.12
N PRO A 273 -18.76 -43.74 -25.38
CA PRO A 273 -18.90 -45.19 -25.48
C PRO A 273 -19.23 -45.68 -26.91
N TYR A 274 -18.94 -46.94 -27.19
CA TYR A 274 -19.19 -47.56 -28.49
C TYR A 274 -20.67 -47.42 -28.91
N GLY A 275 -20.92 -46.68 -30.00
CA GLY A 275 -22.26 -46.48 -30.57
C GLY A 275 -23.14 -45.46 -29.84
N ALA A 276 -22.62 -44.70 -28.88
CA ALA A 276 -23.36 -43.63 -28.19
C ALA A 276 -23.07 -42.24 -28.82
N PRO A 277 -24.08 -41.34 -28.91
CA PRO A 277 -23.87 -39.95 -29.31
C PRO A 277 -23.21 -39.13 -28.19
N VAL A 278 -22.53 -38.04 -28.55
CA VAL A 278 -21.92 -37.06 -27.65
C VAL A 278 -22.15 -35.64 -28.16
N VAL A 279 -22.26 -34.67 -27.25
CA VAL A 279 -22.32 -33.23 -27.57
C VAL A 279 -20.95 -32.62 -27.28
N ILE A 280 -20.48 -31.76 -28.18
CA ILE A 280 -19.18 -31.10 -28.14
C ILE A 280 -19.45 -29.62 -28.39
N ASP A 281 -18.91 -28.73 -27.55
CA ASP A 281 -18.81 -27.31 -27.87
C ASP A 281 -17.66 -27.10 -28.85
N LEU A 282 -17.88 -26.30 -29.90
CA LEU A 282 -16.90 -26.00 -30.95
C LEU A 282 -16.60 -24.49 -31.05
N LEU A 283 -17.23 -23.66 -30.22
CA LEU A 283 -17.02 -22.21 -30.23
C LEU A 283 -16.60 -21.67 -28.84
N GLY A 284 -16.72 -22.46 -27.77
CA GLY A 284 -16.39 -22.03 -26.41
C GLY A 284 -14.92 -21.68 -26.16
N ASN A 285 -14.02 -22.03 -27.08
CA ASN A 285 -12.58 -21.72 -27.10
C ASN A 285 -12.15 -20.87 -28.31
N ASP A 286 -13.05 -20.60 -29.26
CA ASP A 286 -12.79 -19.76 -30.43
C ASP A 286 -12.81 -18.27 -30.01
N THR A 287 -11.96 -17.45 -30.64
CA THR A 287 -11.84 -16.01 -30.32
C THR A 287 -11.91 -15.15 -31.59
N ASP A 288 -12.24 -13.86 -31.45
CA ASP A 288 -12.29 -12.88 -32.54
C ASP A 288 -12.05 -11.49 -31.94
N VAL A 289 -11.26 -10.66 -32.62
CA VAL A 289 -10.80 -9.37 -32.06
C VAL A 289 -11.88 -8.29 -32.16
N ASP A 290 -12.70 -8.32 -33.21
CA ASP A 290 -13.80 -7.38 -33.44
C ASP A 290 -15.11 -7.78 -32.74
N ASN A 291 -15.31 -9.09 -32.54
CA ASN A 291 -16.62 -9.67 -32.26
C ASN A 291 -16.62 -10.51 -30.98
N ALA A 292 -17.58 -10.24 -30.08
CA ALA A 292 -17.76 -11.07 -28.89
C ALA A 292 -18.00 -12.55 -29.27
N PRO A 293 -17.44 -13.54 -28.55
CA PRO A 293 -17.53 -14.97 -28.91
C PRO A 293 -18.96 -15.47 -29.18
N GLU A 294 -19.93 -14.97 -28.40
CA GLU A 294 -21.37 -15.27 -28.55
C GLU A 294 -22.00 -14.87 -29.90
N THR A 295 -21.28 -14.11 -30.74
CA THR A 295 -21.72 -13.68 -32.06
C THR A 295 -21.11 -14.48 -33.21
N LEU A 296 -20.12 -15.33 -32.92
CA LEU A 296 -19.52 -16.26 -33.86
C LEU A 296 -20.49 -17.38 -34.23
N ALA A 297 -20.31 -17.97 -35.41
CA ALA A 297 -21.19 -19.03 -35.90
C ALA A 297 -20.42 -20.10 -36.67
N ILE A 298 -20.92 -21.34 -36.61
CA ILE A 298 -20.40 -22.43 -37.44
C ILE A 298 -20.92 -22.26 -38.88
N ALA A 299 -20.01 -22.03 -39.82
CA ALA A 299 -20.33 -21.85 -41.23
C ALA A 299 -20.32 -23.15 -42.05
N GLU A 300 -19.39 -24.05 -41.74
CA GLU A 300 -19.26 -25.38 -42.37
C GLU A 300 -18.83 -26.39 -41.29
N LEU A 301 -19.31 -27.63 -41.42
CA LEU A 301 -19.09 -28.70 -40.45
C LEU A 301 -19.04 -30.05 -41.19
N ILE A 302 -17.98 -30.84 -40.97
CA ILE A 302 -17.68 -32.04 -41.76
C ILE A 302 -17.13 -33.15 -40.86
N SER A 303 -17.68 -34.37 -40.96
CA SER A 303 -17.03 -35.58 -40.44
C SER A 303 -17.24 -36.76 -41.39
N ASP A 304 -16.21 -37.61 -41.51
CA ASP A 304 -16.17 -38.81 -42.37
C ASP A 304 -16.46 -40.12 -41.60
N THR A 305 -16.63 -40.07 -40.27
CA THR A 305 -16.67 -41.26 -39.37
C THR A 305 -17.93 -41.36 -38.49
N GLY A 306 -18.87 -40.43 -38.67
CA GLY A 306 -20.16 -40.42 -37.98
C GLY A 306 -21.14 -39.44 -38.62
N SER A 307 -22.32 -39.29 -38.03
CA SER A 307 -23.25 -38.22 -38.37
C SER A 307 -23.13 -37.07 -37.37
N ILE A 308 -23.22 -35.85 -37.89
CA ILE A 308 -23.15 -34.57 -37.17
C ILE A 308 -24.50 -33.86 -37.27
N GLU A 309 -24.96 -33.28 -36.16
CA GLU A 309 -26.12 -32.39 -36.08
C GLU A 309 -25.68 -31.11 -35.34
N ASP A 310 -25.71 -29.99 -36.05
CA ASP A 310 -25.48 -28.65 -35.49
C ASP A 310 -26.69 -28.25 -34.65
N ASN A 311 -26.46 -27.94 -33.37
CA ASN A 311 -27.52 -27.62 -32.42
C ASN A 311 -27.96 -26.14 -32.53
N GLY A 312 -27.17 -25.29 -33.20
CA GLY A 312 -27.46 -23.88 -33.46
C GLY A 312 -27.14 -22.92 -32.31
N ASP A 313 -26.36 -23.38 -31.34
CA ASP A 313 -25.92 -22.68 -30.11
C ASP A 313 -24.39 -22.72 -29.91
N GLY A 314 -23.63 -23.08 -30.96
CA GLY A 314 -22.19 -23.31 -30.90
C GLY A 314 -21.79 -24.77 -30.71
N THR A 315 -22.72 -25.62 -30.27
CA THR A 315 -22.43 -27.05 -30.04
C THR A 315 -22.83 -27.97 -31.20
N VAL A 316 -22.12 -29.09 -31.36
CA VAL A 316 -22.45 -30.19 -32.27
C VAL A 316 -22.83 -31.44 -31.50
N THR A 317 -23.87 -32.15 -31.95
CA THR A 317 -24.12 -33.54 -31.59
C THR A 317 -23.45 -34.49 -32.60
N PHE A 318 -22.42 -35.22 -32.18
CA PHE A 318 -21.75 -36.25 -32.97
C PHE A 318 -22.25 -37.66 -32.62
N THR A 319 -22.54 -38.48 -33.63
CA THR A 319 -22.89 -39.91 -33.47
C THR A 319 -21.98 -40.79 -34.34
N PRO A 320 -21.18 -41.71 -33.74
CA PRO A 320 -20.30 -42.61 -34.50
C PRO A 320 -21.05 -43.52 -35.50
N GLU A 321 -20.41 -43.90 -36.62
CA GLU A 321 -20.96 -44.93 -37.52
C GLU A 321 -21.05 -46.31 -36.82
N GLU A 322 -22.09 -47.10 -37.12
CA GLU A 322 -22.26 -48.46 -36.60
C GLU A 322 -21.04 -49.33 -36.95
N GLY A 323 -20.29 -49.79 -35.93
CA GLY A 323 -19.05 -50.55 -36.10
C GLY A 323 -17.76 -49.74 -35.90
N PHE A 324 -17.84 -48.41 -35.74
CA PHE A 324 -16.67 -47.54 -35.56
C PHE A 324 -16.14 -47.57 -34.12
N SER A 325 -14.81 -47.53 -33.99
CA SER A 325 -14.08 -47.39 -32.72
C SER A 325 -12.69 -46.79 -32.99
N GLY A 326 -12.15 -46.04 -32.03
CA GLY A 326 -10.99 -45.15 -32.21
C GLY A 326 -11.39 -43.70 -32.45
N ASP A 327 -10.43 -42.90 -32.92
CA ASP A 327 -10.57 -41.44 -32.96
C ASP A 327 -11.27 -40.99 -34.25
N ALA A 328 -12.36 -40.26 -34.11
CA ALA A 328 -13.07 -39.54 -35.16
C ALA A 328 -12.57 -38.08 -35.22
N ILE A 329 -12.50 -37.51 -36.42
CA ILE A 329 -12.18 -36.09 -36.62
C ILE A 329 -13.41 -35.40 -37.19
N ILE A 330 -13.71 -34.22 -36.66
CA ILE A 330 -14.71 -33.28 -37.17
C ILE A 330 -13.97 -31.99 -37.52
N THR A 331 -14.05 -31.55 -38.78
CA THR A 331 -13.50 -30.24 -39.18
C THR A 331 -14.64 -29.24 -39.20
N TYR A 332 -14.45 -28.08 -38.57
CA TYR A 332 -15.42 -26.99 -38.58
C TYR A 332 -14.84 -25.72 -39.21
N THR A 333 -15.67 -24.70 -39.36
CA THR A 333 -15.26 -23.40 -39.89
C THR A 333 -16.09 -22.34 -39.18
N VAL A 334 -15.45 -21.57 -38.31
CA VAL A 334 -16.06 -20.42 -37.65
C VAL A 334 -16.18 -19.25 -38.63
N VAL A 335 -17.20 -18.42 -38.44
CA VAL A 335 -17.44 -17.19 -39.20
C VAL A 335 -17.95 -16.10 -38.27
N ASP A 336 -17.43 -14.90 -38.43
CA ASP A 336 -17.91 -13.71 -37.74
C ASP A 336 -19.17 -13.11 -38.44
N PRO A 337 -19.86 -12.12 -37.81
CA PRO A 337 -21.02 -11.44 -38.40
C PRO A 337 -20.78 -10.69 -39.73
N SER A 338 -19.55 -10.26 -40.02
CA SER A 338 -19.12 -9.56 -41.24
C SER A 338 -18.69 -10.52 -42.37
N GLY A 339 -18.24 -11.73 -42.03
CA GLY A 339 -18.01 -12.87 -42.92
C GLY A 339 -16.55 -13.29 -43.13
N ALA A 340 -15.59 -12.90 -42.30
CA ALA A 340 -14.26 -13.54 -42.27
C ALA A 340 -14.32 -14.85 -41.43
N LYS A 341 -13.27 -15.67 -41.53
CA LYS A 341 -13.34 -17.11 -41.24
C LYS A 341 -12.00 -17.75 -40.93
N ASP A 342 -12.02 -18.75 -40.05
CA ASP A 342 -10.93 -19.72 -39.84
C ASP A 342 -11.47 -21.15 -39.58
N THR A 343 -10.58 -22.14 -39.37
CA THR A 343 -10.93 -23.57 -39.32
C THR A 343 -10.16 -24.38 -38.27
N GLY A 344 -10.87 -24.97 -37.30
CA GLY A 344 -10.35 -25.94 -36.33
C GLY A 344 -10.75 -27.40 -36.59
N GLU A 345 -10.15 -28.33 -35.84
CA GLU A 345 -10.47 -29.77 -35.82
C GLU A 345 -10.83 -30.27 -34.40
N ALA A 346 -12.03 -30.84 -34.25
CA ALA A 346 -12.46 -31.52 -33.03
C ALA A 346 -12.21 -33.05 -33.09
N VAL A 347 -11.53 -33.60 -32.08
CA VAL A 347 -11.14 -35.03 -32.02
C VAL A 347 -11.97 -35.82 -31.01
N VAL A 348 -12.72 -36.84 -31.48
CA VAL A 348 -13.66 -37.61 -30.66
C VAL A 348 -13.25 -39.08 -30.51
N THR A 349 -12.93 -39.52 -29.29
CA THR A 349 -12.51 -40.91 -29.02
C THR A 349 -13.71 -41.85 -28.82
N VAL A 350 -13.83 -42.93 -29.61
CA VAL A 350 -14.94 -43.90 -29.55
C VAL A 350 -14.48 -45.28 -29.02
N GLY A 351 -15.17 -45.84 -28.02
CA GLY A 351 -14.86 -47.15 -27.41
C GLY A 351 -15.03 -48.39 -28.32
N GLN A 352 -14.62 -49.58 -27.86
CA GLN A 352 -14.77 -50.89 -28.56
C GLN A 352 -15.88 -51.77 -27.94
N GLY A 353 -16.47 -52.71 -28.72
CA GLY A 353 -17.61 -53.55 -28.29
C GLY A 353 -17.45 -55.08 -28.44
N ASN A 354 -18.33 -55.83 -27.76
CA ASN A 354 -18.41 -57.31 -27.65
C ASN A 354 -19.89 -57.74 -27.55
N ALA A 355 -20.31 -58.93 -28.01
CA ALA A 355 -21.72 -59.37 -27.97
C ALA A 355 -22.03 -60.43 -26.89
N ASP A 356 -23.29 -60.47 -26.42
CA ASP A 356 -23.73 -61.38 -25.34
C ASP A 356 -23.97 -62.84 -25.78
N PRO A 357 -23.72 -63.83 -24.88
CA PRO A 357 -24.04 -65.24 -25.10
C PRO A 357 -25.55 -65.55 -25.00
N VAL A 358 -25.94 -66.82 -25.21
CA VAL A 358 -27.34 -67.29 -25.19
C VAL A 358 -27.48 -68.60 -24.40
N ALA A 359 -28.35 -68.61 -23.39
CA ALA A 359 -28.54 -69.73 -22.46
C ALA A 359 -29.91 -70.48 -22.60
N GLY A 360 -29.99 -71.76 -22.22
CA GLY A 360 -31.17 -72.64 -22.42
C GLY A 360 -31.60 -73.50 -21.22
N ALA A 361 -32.91 -73.77 -21.08
CA ALA A 361 -33.47 -74.38 -19.86
C ALA A 361 -33.49 -75.92 -19.80
N ASP A 362 -33.36 -76.48 -18.58
CA ASP A 362 -33.19 -77.92 -18.26
C ASP A 362 -34.21 -78.50 -17.22
N SER A 363 -34.12 -79.80 -16.87
CA SER A 363 -34.96 -80.42 -15.80
C SER A 363 -34.45 -81.75 -15.16
N ILE A 364 -34.80 -82.02 -13.89
CA ILE A 364 -34.40 -83.21 -13.07
C ILE A 364 -35.38 -83.53 -11.89
N GLU A 365 -35.18 -84.65 -11.15
CA GLU A 365 -35.99 -85.12 -9.99
C GLU A 365 -35.06 -85.68 -8.87
N THR A 366 -35.38 -85.46 -7.58
CA THR A 366 -34.66 -85.96 -6.40
C THR A 366 -35.61 -86.25 -5.20
N GLN A 367 -35.08 -86.69 -4.06
CA GLN A 367 -35.79 -86.76 -2.76
C GLN A 367 -35.40 -85.56 -1.90
N GLU A 368 -36.19 -85.19 -0.90
CA GLU A 368 -35.75 -84.17 0.07
C GLU A 368 -34.50 -84.64 0.83
N ASP A 369 -33.78 -83.67 1.40
CA ASP A 369 -32.45 -83.80 2.00
C ASP A 369 -31.35 -84.43 1.10
N THR A 370 -31.64 -84.66 -0.19
CA THR A 370 -30.80 -85.47 -1.08
C THR A 370 -30.22 -84.64 -2.24
N ALA A 371 -28.92 -84.37 -2.16
CA ALA A 371 -28.17 -83.60 -3.16
C ALA A 371 -27.97 -84.31 -4.52
N VAL A 372 -27.96 -83.54 -5.61
CA VAL A 372 -27.88 -83.99 -7.00
C VAL A 372 -27.00 -83.08 -7.87
N MET A 373 -26.22 -83.66 -8.80
CA MET A 373 -25.37 -82.95 -9.77
C MET A 373 -26.07 -82.75 -11.12
N ILE A 374 -25.94 -81.56 -11.72
CA ILE A 374 -26.65 -81.11 -12.92
C ILE A 374 -25.66 -80.45 -13.91
N ASP A 375 -25.78 -80.78 -15.20
CA ASP A 375 -24.94 -80.28 -16.30
C ASP A 375 -25.77 -79.37 -17.22
N VAL A 376 -25.53 -78.05 -17.17
CA VAL A 376 -26.36 -77.03 -17.86
C VAL A 376 -25.81 -76.57 -19.20
N LEU A 377 -24.47 -76.41 -19.34
CA LEU A 377 -23.81 -75.83 -20.53
C LEU A 377 -23.97 -76.60 -21.85
N SER A 378 -24.76 -77.68 -21.86
CA SER A 378 -24.90 -78.60 -22.99
C SER A 378 -25.80 -78.10 -24.12
N ASN A 379 -26.59 -77.06 -23.87
CA ASN A 379 -27.58 -76.47 -24.78
C ASN A 379 -27.33 -74.98 -25.09
N ASP A 380 -26.31 -74.37 -24.49
CA ASP A 380 -25.93 -72.94 -24.61
C ASP A 380 -25.01 -72.63 -25.80
N SER A 381 -24.94 -71.36 -26.21
CA SER A 381 -24.07 -70.91 -27.32
C SER A 381 -23.75 -69.42 -27.31
N ASP A 382 -22.57 -69.06 -27.83
CA ASP A 382 -22.11 -67.69 -28.01
C ASP A 382 -22.16 -67.24 -29.51
N PRO A 383 -22.57 -66.00 -29.84
CA PRO A 383 -22.62 -65.49 -31.22
C PRO A 383 -21.25 -65.27 -31.88
N ASP A 384 -20.27 -64.75 -31.13
CA ASP A 384 -18.90 -64.48 -31.60
C ASP A 384 -18.02 -65.75 -31.55
N GLY A 385 -18.48 -66.75 -30.78
CA GLY A 385 -17.92 -68.09 -30.67
C GLY A 385 -16.98 -68.27 -29.48
N ASP A 386 -17.07 -67.38 -28.49
CA ASP A 386 -16.22 -67.41 -27.30
C ASP A 386 -16.61 -68.53 -26.31
N PRO A 387 -15.64 -69.02 -25.50
CA PRO A 387 -15.83 -70.19 -24.66
C PRO A 387 -16.62 -69.89 -23.39
N LEU A 388 -17.87 -70.37 -23.35
CA LEU A 388 -18.79 -70.18 -22.23
C LEU A 388 -18.30 -70.81 -20.91
N THR A 389 -18.51 -70.06 -19.83
CA THR A 389 -18.26 -70.49 -18.45
C THR A 389 -19.50 -70.25 -17.59
N LEU A 390 -19.83 -71.23 -16.75
CA LEU A 390 -20.86 -71.10 -15.72
C LEU A 390 -20.27 -70.28 -14.56
N ILE A 391 -20.83 -69.09 -14.31
CA ILE A 391 -20.30 -68.13 -13.34
C ILE A 391 -21.14 -68.05 -12.06
N GLU A 392 -22.43 -68.36 -12.15
CA GLU A 392 -23.39 -68.19 -11.05
C GLU A 392 -24.52 -69.21 -11.18
N ALA A 393 -25.05 -69.68 -10.05
CA ALA A 393 -26.26 -70.49 -9.98
C ALA A 393 -26.90 -70.38 -8.59
N ASP A 394 -28.22 -70.31 -8.53
CA ASP A 394 -28.99 -70.09 -7.32
C ASP A 394 -30.34 -70.83 -7.35
N SER A 395 -30.96 -71.07 -6.20
CA SER A 395 -32.27 -71.72 -6.10
C SER A 395 -33.03 -71.27 -4.84
N PRO A 396 -34.32 -70.90 -4.95
CA PRO A 396 -35.09 -70.44 -3.80
C PRO A 396 -35.38 -71.55 -2.78
N ASP A 397 -35.39 -72.82 -3.20
CA ASP A 397 -35.77 -73.95 -2.37
C ASP A 397 -34.61 -74.96 -2.17
N GLY A 398 -33.35 -74.48 -2.15
CA GLY A 398 -32.22 -75.32 -1.73
C GLY A 398 -30.82 -74.78 -2.04
N GLY A 399 -29.82 -75.28 -1.31
CA GLY A 399 -28.43 -74.87 -1.45
C GLY A 399 -27.80 -75.29 -2.78
N VAL A 400 -27.20 -74.32 -3.48
CA VAL A 400 -26.49 -74.51 -4.75
C VAL A 400 -24.98 -74.31 -4.57
N SER A 401 -24.16 -75.11 -5.26
CA SER A 401 -22.73 -74.84 -5.41
C SER A 401 -22.19 -75.29 -6.76
N LEU A 402 -21.17 -74.61 -7.28
CA LEU A 402 -20.51 -74.98 -8.53
C LEU A 402 -19.34 -75.94 -8.27
N GLN A 403 -19.37 -77.13 -8.85
CA GLN A 403 -18.31 -78.14 -8.73
C GLN A 403 -17.95 -78.73 -10.10
N ASP A 404 -16.66 -78.70 -10.44
CA ASP A 404 -16.11 -79.17 -11.73
C ASP A 404 -16.81 -78.61 -13.00
N GLY A 405 -17.40 -77.41 -12.91
CA GLY A 405 -18.14 -76.75 -13.99
C GLY A 405 -19.62 -77.18 -14.11
N GLN A 406 -20.14 -77.86 -13.08
CA GLN A 406 -21.52 -78.33 -12.98
C GLN A 406 -22.18 -77.80 -11.69
N ILE A 407 -23.51 -77.81 -11.65
CA ILE A 407 -24.31 -77.37 -10.50
C ILE A 407 -24.53 -78.57 -9.56
N LEU A 408 -24.15 -78.46 -8.29
CA LEU A 408 -24.63 -79.31 -7.20
C LEU A 408 -25.81 -78.61 -6.53
N PHE A 409 -27.02 -79.16 -6.69
CA PHE A 409 -28.22 -78.71 -5.98
C PHE A 409 -28.52 -79.65 -4.82
N THR A 410 -28.76 -79.10 -3.64
CA THR A 410 -29.28 -79.80 -2.47
C THR A 410 -30.61 -79.16 -2.11
N PRO A 411 -31.75 -79.86 -2.12
CA PRO A 411 -33.01 -79.29 -1.63
C PRO A 411 -32.83 -78.70 -0.24
N ALA A 412 -33.62 -77.66 0.08
CA ALA A 412 -33.74 -77.19 1.45
C ALA A 412 -34.23 -78.35 2.34
N VAL A 413 -33.86 -78.28 3.61
CA VAL A 413 -34.29 -79.25 4.63
C VAL A 413 -35.83 -79.26 4.64
N ASP A 414 -36.42 -80.45 4.68
CA ASP A 414 -37.87 -80.71 4.68
C ASP A 414 -38.64 -80.17 3.45
N PHE A 415 -37.95 -79.75 2.38
CA PHE A 415 -38.61 -79.26 1.16
C PHE A 415 -39.03 -80.37 0.21
N HIS A 416 -40.34 -80.52 -0.01
CA HIS A 416 -40.92 -81.33 -1.08
C HIS A 416 -41.79 -80.51 -2.05
N GLY A 417 -41.58 -80.68 -3.35
CA GLY A 417 -42.34 -79.99 -4.39
C GLY A 417 -41.58 -79.80 -5.70
N ASP A 418 -42.17 -79.08 -6.63
CA ASP A 418 -41.48 -78.62 -7.85
C ASP A 418 -40.81 -77.26 -7.56
N THR A 419 -39.52 -77.13 -7.86
CA THR A 419 -38.71 -75.90 -7.71
C THR A 419 -37.87 -75.63 -8.97
N THR A 420 -37.08 -74.56 -9.00
CA THR A 420 -36.20 -74.19 -10.11
C THR A 420 -34.85 -73.68 -9.64
N VAL A 421 -33.77 -74.08 -10.31
CA VAL A 421 -32.42 -73.52 -10.12
C VAL A 421 -32.14 -72.53 -11.25
N SER A 422 -31.92 -71.24 -10.98
CA SER A 422 -31.43 -70.28 -11.97
C SER A 422 -29.91 -70.41 -12.15
N TYR A 423 -29.40 -70.03 -13.31
CA TYR A 423 -27.97 -70.00 -13.56
C TYR A 423 -27.57 -68.95 -14.61
N ARG A 424 -26.33 -68.45 -14.50
CA ARG A 424 -25.76 -67.43 -15.38
C ARG A 424 -24.43 -67.89 -15.98
N ILE A 425 -24.24 -67.60 -17.26
CA ILE A 425 -23.04 -67.92 -18.04
C ILE A 425 -22.37 -66.65 -18.56
N SER A 426 -21.06 -66.70 -18.78
CA SER A 426 -20.28 -65.63 -19.41
C SER A 426 -19.31 -66.16 -20.47
N ASP A 427 -19.08 -65.31 -21.48
CA ASP A 427 -18.09 -65.44 -22.55
C ASP A 427 -16.63 -65.16 -22.11
N GLY A 428 -16.42 -64.52 -20.95
CA GLY A 428 -15.12 -64.03 -20.50
C GLY A 428 -14.62 -62.76 -21.23
N LYS A 429 -15.52 -62.03 -21.89
CA LYS A 429 -15.30 -60.78 -22.63
C LYS A 429 -16.23 -59.63 -22.23
N GLY A 430 -17.23 -59.92 -21.41
CA GLY A 430 -18.13 -58.94 -20.80
C GLY A 430 -19.59 -59.30 -21.00
N GLY A 431 -19.89 -60.20 -21.94
CA GLY A 431 -21.23 -60.68 -22.19
C GLY A 431 -21.68 -61.73 -21.18
N THR A 432 -22.97 -61.71 -20.84
CA THR A 432 -23.59 -62.71 -19.94
C THR A 432 -25.02 -63.09 -20.34
N ALA A 433 -25.46 -64.30 -19.96
CA ALA A 433 -26.83 -64.77 -20.20
C ALA A 433 -27.33 -65.69 -19.07
N GLU A 434 -28.64 -65.79 -18.91
CA GLU A 434 -29.29 -66.54 -17.81
C GLU A 434 -30.32 -67.56 -18.29
N SER A 435 -30.48 -68.67 -17.56
CA SER A 435 -31.55 -69.65 -17.75
C SER A 435 -31.91 -70.41 -16.46
N ILE A 436 -32.77 -71.44 -16.57
CA ILE A 436 -33.27 -72.21 -15.41
C ILE A 436 -33.24 -73.72 -15.62
N VAL A 437 -33.11 -74.46 -14.51
CA VAL A 437 -33.34 -75.91 -14.40
C VAL A 437 -34.62 -76.14 -13.58
N ASN A 438 -35.52 -77.02 -14.01
CA ASN A 438 -36.73 -77.37 -13.26
C ASN A 438 -36.50 -78.66 -12.45
N VAL A 439 -36.71 -78.64 -11.12
CA VAL A 439 -36.43 -79.75 -10.20
C VAL A 439 -37.72 -80.22 -9.51
N SER A 440 -37.86 -81.51 -9.20
CA SER A 440 -38.99 -82.07 -8.43
C SER A 440 -38.50 -82.91 -7.24
N VAL A 441 -39.10 -82.74 -6.06
CA VAL A 441 -38.61 -83.23 -4.73
C VAL A 441 -39.73 -83.95 -3.94
N LEU A 442 -39.39 -84.91 -3.04
CA LEU A 442 -40.32 -85.90 -2.45
C LEU A 442 -40.18 -86.10 -0.91
N PRO A 443 -41.28 -86.29 -0.13
CA PRO A 443 -41.36 -86.18 1.35
C PRO A 443 -40.97 -87.37 2.26
N MET A 444 -40.71 -87.04 3.55
CA MET A 444 -40.36 -87.85 4.74
C MET A 444 -41.22 -87.48 5.98
N ASN A 445 -40.70 -87.47 7.23
CA ASN A 445 -41.41 -87.18 8.51
C ASN A 445 -40.38 -86.82 9.58
N ASP A 446 -40.60 -85.74 10.31
CA ASP A 446 -39.56 -85.05 11.08
C ASP A 446 -39.96 -84.77 12.54
N ALA A 447 -39.21 -83.92 13.23
CA ALA A 447 -39.43 -83.58 14.64
C ALA A 447 -40.07 -82.20 14.76
N PRO A 448 -40.90 -81.94 15.80
CA PRO A 448 -41.38 -80.60 16.06
C PRO A 448 -40.19 -79.69 16.40
N LEU A 449 -40.27 -78.43 15.98
CA LEU A 449 -39.29 -77.40 16.27
C LEU A 449 -39.82 -76.53 17.41
N ALA A 450 -39.11 -76.55 18.55
CA ALA A 450 -39.37 -75.62 19.63
C ALA A 450 -38.74 -74.26 19.29
N GLU A 451 -39.51 -73.18 19.35
CA GLU A 451 -39.03 -71.83 19.04
C GLU A 451 -38.88 -71.02 20.32
N ASP A 452 -37.75 -70.34 20.51
CA ASP A 452 -37.52 -69.58 21.75
C ASP A 452 -38.58 -68.47 21.92
N ASP A 453 -39.36 -68.53 23.00
CA ASP A 453 -40.27 -67.45 23.38
C ASP A 453 -39.49 -66.26 23.97
N SER A 454 -40.08 -65.08 23.85
CA SER A 454 -39.62 -63.90 24.56
C SER A 454 -40.79 -63.13 25.19
N ALA A 455 -40.55 -62.54 26.34
CA ALA A 455 -41.45 -61.56 26.93
C ALA A 455 -40.67 -60.52 27.73
N GLU A 456 -41.29 -59.35 27.91
CA GLU A 456 -40.77 -58.30 28.78
C GLU A 456 -41.69 -58.09 29.96
N THR A 457 -41.12 -57.67 31.09
CA THR A 457 -41.92 -57.27 32.25
C THR A 457 -41.22 -56.21 33.08
N ASP A 458 -42.01 -55.24 33.56
CA ASP A 458 -41.53 -54.22 34.48
C ASP A 458 -40.90 -54.83 35.74
N TYR A 459 -39.93 -54.13 36.31
CA TYR A 459 -39.29 -54.50 37.57
C TYR A 459 -40.29 -54.95 38.66
N GLU A 460 -40.04 -56.12 39.25
CA GLU A 460 -40.91 -56.83 40.23
C GLU A 460 -42.30 -57.30 39.75
N THR A 461 -42.59 -57.33 38.44
CA THR A 461 -43.90 -57.80 37.91
C THR A 461 -43.88 -59.28 37.44
N PRO A 462 -44.86 -60.13 37.82
CA PRO A 462 -44.96 -61.51 37.31
C PRO A 462 -45.71 -61.65 35.97
N ILE A 463 -45.31 -62.65 35.17
CA ILE A 463 -45.98 -63.05 33.93
C ILE A 463 -46.91 -64.26 34.20
N ILE A 464 -48.16 -64.18 33.74
CA ILE A 464 -49.20 -65.18 34.04
C ILE A 464 -49.88 -65.64 32.74
N GLY A 465 -49.86 -66.95 32.47
CA GLY A 465 -50.54 -67.58 31.34
C GLY A 465 -49.91 -67.29 29.98
N HIS A 466 -48.58 -67.29 29.89
CA HIS A 466 -47.85 -67.12 28.62
C HIS A 466 -47.99 -68.38 27.76
N GLU A 467 -48.20 -68.22 26.45
CA GLU A 467 -48.58 -69.31 25.54
C GLU A 467 -47.38 -69.85 24.75
N VAL A 468 -46.45 -70.52 25.44
CA VAL A 468 -45.14 -71.06 24.93
C VAL A 468 -45.22 -72.17 23.86
N LEU A 469 -46.35 -72.30 23.16
CA LEU A 469 -46.57 -73.27 22.07
C LEU A 469 -47.20 -72.59 20.83
N VAL A 470 -47.24 -71.25 20.80
CA VAL A 470 -47.89 -70.48 19.71
C VAL A 470 -46.94 -70.23 18.55
N ASN A 471 -45.65 -70.13 18.86
CA ASN A 471 -44.50 -70.03 17.95
C ASN A 471 -43.93 -71.42 17.58
N ASP A 472 -43.99 -72.41 18.47
CA ASP A 472 -43.59 -73.79 18.17
C ASP A 472 -44.30 -74.33 16.92
N THR A 473 -43.56 -75.05 16.08
CA THR A 473 -44.08 -75.62 14.83
C THR A 473 -43.77 -77.10 14.70
N ASP A 474 -44.47 -77.76 13.78
CA ASP A 474 -44.19 -79.12 13.35
C ASP A 474 -44.04 -79.11 11.82
N PRO A 475 -42.90 -79.53 11.25
CA PRO A 475 -42.71 -79.59 9.80
C PRO A 475 -43.79 -80.43 9.09
N ASP A 476 -44.31 -81.48 9.72
CA ASP A 476 -45.37 -82.33 9.18
C ASP A 476 -46.78 -81.69 9.25
N ALA A 477 -46.95 -80.60 10.01
CA ALA A 477 -48.10 -79.69 10.09
C ALA A 477 -49.52 -80.26 10.37
N GLU A 478 -49.73 -81.59 10.36
CA GLU A 478 -50.99 -82.26 10.73
C GLU A 478 -50.99 -82.84 12.16
N ASP A 479 -49.83 -82.98 12.82
CA ASP A 479 -49.70 -83.44 14.22
C ASP A 479 -49.87 -82.27 15.23
N ALA A 480 -50.07 -82.59 16.52
CA ALA A 480 -50.62 -81.64 17.50
C ALA A 480 -49.76 -81.51 18.76
N LEU A 481 -49.03 -80.39 18.84
CA LEU A 481 -48.02 -80.11 19.85
C LEU A 481 -48.52 -80.15 21.30
N THR A 482 -47.70 -80.70 22.19
CA THR A 482 -47.99 -80.84 23.63
C THR A 482 -46.77 -80.48 24.49
N LEU A 483 -46.96 -79.59 25.47
CA LEU A 483 -45.93 -79.23 26.45
C LEU A 483 -45.78 -80.32 27.54
N ILE A 484 -44.55 -80.77 27.79
CA ILE A 484 -44.28 -81.90 28.71
C ILE A 484 -43.35 -81.58 29.89
N ALA A 485 -42.57 -80.49 29.83
CA ALA A 485 -41.74 -79.99 30.94
C ALA A 485 -41.46 -78.47 30.82
N ALA A 486 -41.16 -77.80 31.95
CA ALA A 486 -40.72 -76.40 32.03
C ALA A 486 -40.07 -76.10 33.41
N GLN A 487 -38.95 -75.36 33.46
CA GLN A 487 -38.24 -74.99 34.69
C GLN A 487 -37.29 -73.78 34.53
N SER A 488 -36.94 -73.09 35.63
CA SER A 488 -36.00 -71.95 35.67
C SER A 488 -35.22 -71.91 37.00
N GLU A 489 -34.04 -71.28 37.01
CA GLU A 489 -33.31 -70.93 38.24
C GLU A 489 -33.61 -69.49 38.72
N ASP A 490 -34.04 -68.59 37.82
CA ASP A 490 -34.23 -67.15 38.06
C ASP A 490 -35.62 -66.77 38.58
N GLY A 491 -36.54 -67.73 38.63
CA GLY A 491 -37.89 -67.54 39.15
C GLY A 491 -38.66 -68.84 39.32
N LEU A 492 -39.92 -68.73 39.77
CA LEU A 492 -40.82 -69.86 39.92
C LEU A 492 -41.64 -70.07 38.64
N VAL A 493 -41.62 -71.30 38.12
CA VAL A 493 -42.33 -71.73 36.90
C VAL A 493 -43.47 -72.70 37.25
N GLU A 494 -44.65 -72.53 36.66
CA GLU A 494 -45.79 -73.46 36.77
C GLU A 494 -46.45 -73.67 35.38
N ILE A 495 -46.60 -74.93 34.95
CA ILE A 495 -47.35 -75.30 33.74
C ILE A 495 -48.83 -75.45 34.07
N ASN A 496 -49.68 -74.75 33.33
CA ASN A 496 -51.13 -74.80 33.43
C ASN A 496 -51.72 -75.98 32.62
N PRO A 497 -52.93 -76.47 32.95
CA PRO A 497 -53.58 -77.60 32.24
C PRO A 497 -54.00 -77.34 30.78
N ASP A 498 -53.76 -76.13 30.27
CA ASP A 498 -53.97 -75.68 28.89
C ASP A 498 -52.65 -75.45 28.14
N ASN A 499 -51.54 -75.96 28.68
CA ASN A 499 -50.15 -75.85 28.19
C ASN A 499 -49.53 -74.44 28.29
N THR A 500 -50.19 -73.47 28.93
CA THR A 500 -49.59 -72.15 29.20
C THR A 500 -48.66 -72.16 30.42
N VAL A 501 -47.72 -71.20 30.51
CA VAL A 501 -46.73 -71.09 31.59
C VAL A 501 -46.95 -69.83 32.43
N ASN A 502 -46.85 -69.96 33.75
CA ASN A 502 -46.73 -68.83 34.67
C ASN A 502 -45.26 -68.68 35.12
N PHE A 503 -44.72 -67.47 35.11
CA PHE A 503 -43.39 -67.14 35.62
C PHE A 503 -43.45 -66.02 36.67
N THR A 504 -42.78 -66.21 37.80
CA THR A 504 -42.60 -65.16 38.82
C THR A 504 -41.10 -64.95 39.08
N PRO A 505 -40.54 -63.78 38.74
CA PRO A 505 -39.12 -63.47 38.98
C PRO A 505 -38.73 -63.63 40.46
N ASN A 506 -37.47 -63.98 40.72
CA ASN A 506 -36.89 -63.88 42.05
C ASN A 506 -36.88 -62.40 42.52
N PRO A 507 -37.18 -62.08 43.81
CA PRO A 507 -37.22 -60.69 44.27
C PRO A 507 -35.88 -59.95 44.10
N GLY A 508 -35.94 -58.75 43.52
CA GLY A 508 -34.76 -57.91 43.25
C GLY A 508 -33.93 -58.30 42.03
N PHE A 509 -34.50 -59.10 41.11
CA PHE A 509 -33.88 -59.45 39.84
C PHE A 509 -34.25 -58.43 38.75
N SER A 510 -33.24 -57.92 38.03
CA SER A 510 -33.34 -57.25 36.74
C SER A 510 -32.32 -57.87 35.78
N GLY A 511 -32.54 -57.78 34.47
CA GLY A 511 -31.80 -58.53 33.46
C GLY A 511 -32.62 -59.68 32.86
N MET A 512 -31.94 -60.55 32.10
CA MET A 512 -32.55 -61.66 31.36
C MET A 512 -32.72 -62.92 32.23
N ALA A 513 -33.96 -63.31 32.52
CA ALA A 513 -34.30 -64.61 33.11
C ALA A 513 -34.55 -65.67 32.02
N THR A 514 -34.22 -66.93 32.29
CA THR A 514 -34.44 -68.04 31.32
C THR A 514 -35.30 -69.17 31.90
N VAL A 515 -36.31 -69.60 31.14
CA VAL A 515 -37.15 -70.78 31.42
C VAL A 515 -36.92 -71.81 30.30
N LEU A 516 -36.39 -73.00 30.63
CA LEU A 516 -36.24 -74.09 29.65
C LEU A 516 -37.50 -74.96 29.65
N TYR A 517 -38.05 -75.26 28.47
CA TYR A 517 -39.27 -76.06 28.28
C TYR A 517 -39.09 -77.17 27.22
N THR A 518 -40.05 -78.09 27.11
CA THR A 518 -39.99 -79.23 26.18
C THR A 518 -41.34 -79.51 25.52
N VAL A 519 -41.34 -79.57 24.19
CA VAL A 519 -42.53 -79.84 23.34
C VAL A 519 -42.41 -81.20 22.64
N SER A 520 -43.53 -81.79 22.24
CA SER A 520 -43.58 -83.03 21.45
C SER A 520 -44.80 -83.06 20.52
N ASP A 521 -44.62 -83.68 19.35
CA ASP A 521 -45.62 -83.94 18.29
C ASP A 521 -46.80 -84.80 18.79
N ARG A 522 -46.54 -85.60 19.83
CA ARG A 522 -47.43 -86.63 20.35
C ARG A 522 -47.41 -86.64 21.89
N PRO A 523 -48.43 -87.25 22.53
CA PRO A 523 -48.44 -87.39 23.98
C PRO A 523 -47.23 -88.16 24.50
N ALA A 524 -46.74 -87.79 25.68
CA ALA A 524 -45.53 -88.33 26.34
C ALA A 524 -45.49 -89.86 26.62
N ASP A 525 -46.47 -90.63 26.13
CA ASP A 525 -46.51 -92.10 26.16
C ASP A 525 -46.51 -92.78 24.77
N ASP A 526 -46.37 -92.04 23.67
CA ASP A 526 -46.21 -92.58 22.30
C ASP A 526 -44.72 -92.91 21.98
N PRO A 527 -44.39 -94.14 21.52
CA PRO A 527 -43.03 -94.53 21.16
C PRO A 527 -42.58 -94.12 19.74
N GLU A 528 -43.47 -93.52 18.94
CA GLU A 528 -43.18 -93.00 17.60
C GLU A 528 -43.17 -91.46 17.55
N GLY A 529 -43.31 -90.77 18.69
CA GLY A 529 -43.25 -89.31 18.77
C GLY A 529 -41.82 -88.77 18.88
N ALA A 530 -41.59 -87.62 18.26
CA ALA A 530 -40.41 -86.79 18.36
C ALA A 530 -40.66 -85.59 19.32
N SER A 531 -39.58 -84.98 19.80
CA SER A 531 -39.64 -83.93 20.83
C SER A 531 -38.42 -83.03 20.77
N ASP A 532 -38.60 -81.76 21.13
CA ASP A 532 -37.56 -80.74 21.13
C ASP A 532 -37.62 -79.86 22.39
N GLU A 533 -36.54 -79.12 22.69
CA GLU A 533 -36.40 -78.26 23.86
C GLU A 533 -36.22 -76.78 23.46
N GLY A 534 -37.14 -75.91 23.87
CA GLY A 534 -37.08 -74.46 23.64
C GLY A 534 -36.83 -73.66 24.92
N MET A 535 -36.41 -72.41 24.79
CA MET A 535 -36.21 -71.46 25.89
C MET A 535 -37.20 -70.30 25.83
N PHE A 536 -37.92 -70.08 26.92
CA PHE A 536 -38.66 -68.84 27.15
C PHE A 536 -37.78 -67.85 27.91
N THR A 537 -37.32 -66.81 27.22
CA THR A 537 -36.47 -65.74 27.75
C THR A 537 -37.31 -64.54 28.21
N ILE A 538 -36.91 -63.90 29.31
CA ILE A 538 -37.70 -62.82 29.91
C ILE A 538 -36.80 -61.65 30.29
N MET A 539 -36.94 -60.53 29.58
CA MET A 539 -36.23 -59.28 29.90
C MET A 539 -36.97 -58.55 31.02
N VAL A 540 -36.32 -58.43 32.19
CA VAL A 540 -36.81 -57.60 33.30
C VAL A 540 -36.07 -56.26 33.26
N ALA A 541 -36.76 -55.24 32.75
CA ALA A 541 -36.17 -54.01 32.21
C ALA A 541 -35.32 -53.16 33.20
N PRO A 542 -34.24 -52.50 32.74
CA PRO A 542 -33.61 -51.33 33.37
C PRO A 542 -34.37 -50.01 33.00
N PRO A 543 -33.91 -48.82 33.43
CA PRO A 543 -34.47 -47.50 33.04
C PRO A 543 -33.56 -46.66 32.10
N THR A 544 -34.03 -46.12 30.93
CA THR A 544 -33.19 -45.50 29.83
C THR A 544 -33.90 -44.60 28.77
N GLY A 545 -33.16 -43.76 27.98
CA GLY A 545 -33.40 -43.43 26.53
C GLY A 545 -32.89 -42.06 25.94
N SER A 546 -32.14 -42.06 24.81
CA SER A 546 -31.32 -40.93 24.23
C SER A 546 -32.02 -39.72 23.59
N ASP A 547 -31.28 -38.61 23.41
CA ASP A 547 -31.84 -37.28 23.12
C ASP A 547 -31.15 -36.38 22.06
N GLY A 548 -29.97 -36.74 21.53
CA GLY A 548 -29.33 -36.10 20.38
C GLY A 548 -28.34 -34.98 20.72
N PHE A 549 -27.60 -35.13 21.82
CA PHE A 549 -26.47 -34.28 22.22
C PHE A 549 -25.33 -35.17 22.70
N VAL A 550 -24.09 -34.79 22.42
CA VAL A 550 -22.90 -35.43 23.00
C VAL A 550 -22.59 -34.75 24.33
N ASP A 551 -23.02 -35.36 25.44
CA ASP A 551 -22.82 -34.83 26.80
C ASP A 551 -21.52 -35.35 27.43
N GLY A 552 -20.62 -34.41 27.75
CA GLY A 552 -19.48 -34.62 28.65
C GLY A 552 -19.88 -34.58 30.14
N SER A 553 -18.88 -34.55 31.04
CA SER A 553 -19.10 -34.79 32.47
C SER A 553 -18.69 -33.64 33.44
N GLU A 554 -18.06 -33.99 34.57
CA GLU A 554 -17.42 -33.06 35.53
C GLU A 554 -15.90 -33.40 35.67
N GLU A 555 -15.34 -34.20 34.75
CA GLU A 555 -13.92 -34.59 34.70
C GLU A 555 -13.33 -34.24 33.33
N ALA A 556 -12.04 -33.86 33.28
CA ALA A 556 -11.37 -33.50 32.03
C ALA A 556 -11.32 -34.67 31.02
N GLU A 557 -11.91 -34.47 29.85
CA GLU A 557 -12.21 -35.48 28.82
C GLU A 557 -11.60 -35.15 27.44
N LEU A 558 -11.61 -36.14 26.55
CA LEU A 558 -11.33 -35.98 25.12
C LEU A 558 -12.60 -36.42 24.40
N ILE A 559 -13.26 -35.48 23.76
CA ILE A 559 -14.50 -35.68 23.02
C ILE A 559 -14.12 -35.66 21.54
N ASP A 560 -14.11 -36.84 20.93
CA ASP A 560 -13.76 -37.09 19.52
C ASP A 560 -14.72 -38.14 18.93
N GLU A 561 -14.54 -38.51 17.65
CA GLU A 561 -15.25 -39.62 16.95
C GLU A 561 -15.29 -40.98 17.70
N ASN A 562 -14.55 -41.14 18.80
CA ASN A 562 -14.52 -42.34 19.65
C ASN A 562 -14.98 -42.09 21.10
N TYR A 563 -15.61 -40.95 21.42
CA TYR A 563 -16.16 -40.67 22.75
C TYR A 563 -17.33 -41.63 23.07
N LEU A 564 -17.27 -42.39 24.16
CA LEU A 564 -18.25 -43.45 24.48
C LEU A 564 -18.88 -43.33 25.88
N ASP A 565 -18.57 -42.27 26.62
CA ASP A 565 -19.00 -42.10 28.02
C ASP A 565 -20.30 -41.27 28.15
N ASP A 566 -20.87 -40.83 27.01
CA ASP A 566 -22.18 -40.16 26.92
C ASP A 566 -23.29 -40.95 27.65
N PRO A 567 -24.17 -40.29 28.45
CA PRO A 567 -25.17 -40.98 29.27
C PRO A 567 -26.26 -41.72 28.49
N ASP A 568 -26.50 -41.32 27.24
CA ASP A 568 -27.69 -41.62 26.48
C ASP A 568 -27.37 -42.40 25.18
N GLY A 569 -26.16 -42.23 24.64
CA GLY A 569 -25.48 -43.08 23.67
C GLY A 569 -25.20 -42.42 22.32
N ASP A 570 -25.21 -41.09 22.26
CA ASP A 570 -25.06 -40.29 21.02
C ASP A 570 -23.55 -39.96 20.77
N LEU A 571 -23.11 -39.80 19.50
CA LEU A 571 -21.69 -39.82 19.09
C LEU A 571 -21.35 -38.83 17.95
N ILE A 572 -20.12 -38.28 17.97
CA ILE A 572 -19.57 -37.44 16.89
C ILE A 572 -19.45 -38.20 15.55
N ASP A 573 -19.68 -37.52 14.41
CA ASP A 573 -19.54 -38.01 13.02
C ASP A 573 -20.35 -39.33 12.75
N SER A 574 -21.40 -39.57 13.52
CA SER A 574 -22.08 -40.89 13.61
C SER A 574 -23.41 -40.95 12.84
N ALA A 575 -23.93 -39.81 12.38
CA ALA A 575 -25.26 -39.67 11.80
C ALA A 575 -26.40 -40.20 12.68
N ASP A 576 -26.28 -39.98 13.99
CA ASP A 576 -27.33 -40.20 14.99
C ASP A 576 -28.08 -38.93 15.42
N ALA A 577 -27.67 -37.74 14.93
CA ALA A 577 -28.37 -36.46 15.08
C ALA A 577 -29.91 -36.58 14.94
N VAL A 578 -30.62 -36.49 16.06
CA VAL A 578 -32.10 -36.63 16.14
C VAL A 578 -32.82 -35.29 15.95
N LEU A 579 -32.07 -34.18 15.91
CA LEU A 579 -32.58 -32.81 15.86
C LEU A 579 -33.10 -32.44 14.46
N HIS A 580 -34.12 -31.57 14.41
CA HIS A 580 -34.82 -31.25 13.17
C HIS A 580 -34.16 -30.05 12.47
N GLY A 581 -33.26 -30.31 11.53
CA GLY A 581 -32.65 -29.30 10.67
C GLY A 581 -31.29 -29.76 10.16
N SER A 582 -30.58 -30.47 11.01
CA SER A 582 -29.23 -30.99 10.82
C SER A 582 -29.10 -31.90 9.59
N GLY A 583 -27.93 -31.82 8.97
CA GLY A 583 -27.37 -32.81 8.06
C GLY A 583 -26.99 -34.11 8.78
N PRO A 584 -26.22 -34.98 8.09
CA PRO A 584 -25.81 -36.26 8.63
C PRO A 584 -24.69 -36.17 9.66
N ASP A 585 -23.87 -35.12 9.61
CA ASP A 585 -22.63 -35.06 10.39
C ASP A 585 -22.58 -33.80 11.29
N ASP A 586 -23.59 -32.90 11.25
CA ASP A 586 -23.74 -31.75 12.15
C ASP A 586 -24.02 -32.19 13.62
N ASP A 587 -23.08 -31.93 14.53
CA ASP A 587 -23.09 -32.36 15.92
C ASP A 587 -23.44 -31.27 16.94
N PHE A 588 -23.91 -31.70 18.12
CA PHE A 588 -24.30 -30.81 19.23
C PHE A 588 -23.60 -31.25 20.51
N ILE A 589 -22.49 -30.60 20.82
CA ILE A 589 -21.55 -31.01 21.88
C ILE A 589 -21.75 -30.13 23.11
N ARG A 590 -21.77 -30.75 24.30
CA ARG A 590 -21.78 -30.06 25.60
C ARG A 590 -20.73 -30.70 26.51
N ALA A 591 -19.48 -30.22 26.51
CA ALA A 591 -18.39 -30.87 27.24
C ALA A 591 -18.56 -30.75 28.77
N GLY A 592 -19.09 -29.63 29.25
CA GLY A 592 -19.72 -29.51 30.57
C GLY A 592 -18.84 -28.84 31.61
N ALA A 593 -17.93 -29.59 32.24
CA ALA A 593 -16.96 -29.02 33.17
C ALA A 593 -15.71 -29.89 33.30
N GLY A 594 -14.55 -29.33 32.97
CA GLY A 594 -13.34 -30.10 32.82
C GLY A 594 -12.12 -29.23 32.54
N ASN A 595 -11.31 -29.71 31.61
CA ASN A 595 -10.22 -29.03 30.92
C ASN A 595 -10.15 -29.87 29.65
N ASP A 596 -11.17 -29.70 28.83
CA ASP A 596 -11.62 -30.67 27.85
C ASP A 596 -10.89 -30.46 26.52
N THR A 597 -10.91 -31.48 25.68
CA THR A 597 -10.40 -31.37 24.31
C THR A 597 -11.49 -31.87 23.38
N ILE A 598 -12.02 -30.96 22.57
CA ILE A 598 -13.14 -31.20 21.66
C ILE A 598 -12.59 -31.21 20.25
N LEU A 599 -12.81 -32.31 19.54
CA LEU A 599 -12.51 -32.49 18.13
C LEU A 599 -13.84 -32.72 17.42
N ALA A 600 -14.45 -31.64 16.93
CA ALA A 600 -15.88 -31.63 16.60
C ALA A 600 -16.23 -32.52 15.39
N GLY A 601 -15.45 -32.44 14.31
CA GLY A 601 -15.59 -33.38 13.19
C GLY A 601 -15.64 -32.66 11.85
N ALA A 602 -16.67 -32.95 11.06
CA ALA A 602 -16.96 -32.27 9.82
C ALA A 602 -18.48 -32.08 9.62
N GLY A 603 -18.93 -30.83 9.52
CA GLY A 603 -20.35 -30.46 9.46
C GLY A 603 -20.60 -29.19 10.27
N ASP A 604 -21.78 -28.58 10.13
CA ASP A 604 -22.14 -27.34 10.84
C ASP A 604 -22.27 -27.56 12.37
N ASP A 605 -21.18 -27.53 13.12
CA ASP A 605 -21.14 -27.99 14.51
C ASP A 605 -21.56 -26.93 15.54
N VAL A 606 -22.21 -27.36 16.63
CA VAL A 606 -22.59 -26.49 17.75
C VAL A 606 -21.94 -26.99 19.04
N ILE A 607 -21.02 -26.19 19.59
CA ILE A 607 -20.10 -26.59 20.66
C ILE A 607 -20.29 -25.69 21.90
N GLU A 608 -20.63 -26.28 23.04
CA GLU A 608 -20.53 -25.65 24.37
C GLU A 608 -19.38 -26.32 25.16
N GLY A 609 -18.24 -25.64 25.38
CA GLY A 609 -17.13 -26.13 26.21
C GLY A 609 -17.53 -26.26 27.68
N GLY A 610 -17.80 -25.13 28.32
CA GLY A 610 -18.57 -25.04 29.56
C GLY A 610 -17.80 -24.42 30.72
N ALA A 611 -16.91 -25.17 31.37
CA ALA A 611 -16.24 -24.70 32.59
C ALA A 611 -14.92 -25.44 32.88
N GLY A 612 -13.81 -24.84 32.50
CA GLY A 612 -12.48 -25.44 32.45
C GLY A 612 -11.59 -24.61 31.53
N ASP A 613 -10.27 -24.85 31.51
CA ASP A 613 -9.45 -24.31 30.41
C ASP A 613 -9.49 -25.36 29.27
N ASP A 614 -10.35 -25.14 28.28
CA ASP A 614 -10.75 -26.09 27.24
C ASP A 614 -9.99 -25.85 25.92
N LEU A 615 -9.92 -26.88 25.05
CA LEU A 615 -9.30 -26.82 23.72
C LEU A 615 -10.29 -27.33 22.68
N ILE A 616 -10.71 -26.44 21.77
CA ILE A 616 -11.74 -26.69 20.76
C ILE A 616 -11.11 -26.50 19.37
N THR A 617 -11.17 -27.53 18.54
CA THR A 617 -10.70 -27.48 17.13
C THR A 617 -11.57 -28.40 16.26
N ASP A 618 -12.01 -27.97 15.08
CA ASP A 618 -12.72 -28.82 14.11
C ASP A 618 -11.86 -29.14 12.86
N SER A 619 -12.50 -29.37 11.71
CA SER A 619 -11.80 -29.51 10.43
C SER A 619 -12.54 -29.04 9.15
N ALA A 620 -13.78 -28.53 9.24
CA ALA A 620 -14.59 -27.88 8.18
C ALA A 620 -16.09 -27.90 8.54
N GLY A 621 -16.74 -26.75 8.43
CA GLY A 621 -18.17 -26.56 8.59
C GLY A 621 -18.49 -25.09 8.84
N ARG A 622 -19.77 -24.79 9.12
CA ARG A 622 -20.09 -23.57 9.86
C ARG A 622 -20.24 -23.88 11.32
N GLU A 623 -19.32 -23.38 12.11
CA GLU A 623 -19.32 -23.66 13.53
C GLU A 623 -20.09 -22.59 14.31
N THR A 624 -20.60 -23.01 15.47
CA THR A 624 -21.07 -22.11 16.51
C THR A 624 -20.47 -22.56 17.83
N VAL A 625 -19.40 -21.89 18.24
CA VAL A 625 -18.57 -22.25 19.39
C VAL A 625 -18.83 -21.30 20.55
N THR A 626 -18.98 -21.86 21.75
CA THR A 626 -18.91 -21.11 23.01
C THR A 626 -17.92 -21.80 23.94
N GLY A 627 -16.84 -21.10 24.33
CA GLY A 627 -15.83 -21.58 25.26
C GLY A 627 -16.42 -21.80 26.66
N GLY A 628 -16.59 -20.75 27.46
CA GLY A 628 -17.39 -20.80 28.69
C GLY A 628 -16.81 -20.05 29.89
N GLU A 629 -16.62 -20.74 31.03
CA GLU A 629 -15.82 -20.25 32.17
C GLU A 629 -14.43 -20.90 32.11
N GLY A 630 -13.42 -20.22 31.56
CA GLY A 630 -12.17 -20.89 31.17
C GLY A 630 -11.09 -19.95 30.69
N ASN A 631 -9.90 -20.48 30.41
CA ASN A 631 -8.89 -19.81 29.58
C ASN A 631 -8.76 -20.69 28.33
N ASP A 632 -9.68 -20.51 27.40
CA ASP A 632 -9.98 -21.46 26.34
C ASP A 632 -9.11 -21.22 25.11
N VAL A 633 -8.93 -22.26 24.30
CA VAL A 633 -8.26 -22.20 23.00
C VAL A 633 -9.23 -22.69 21.94
N ILE A 634 -9.66 -21.79 21.08
CA ILE A 634 -10.61 -22.03 19.99
C ILE A 634 -9.87 -21.78 18.67
N ASP A 635 -9.93 -22.75 17.77
CA ASP A 635 -9.22 -22.74 16.48
C ASP A 635 -10.14 -23.44 15.47
N THR A 636 -11.05 -22.66 14.87
CA THR A 636 -11.98 -23.14 13.83
C THR A 636 -11.43 -22.94 12.42
N GLY A 637 -10.34 -22.16 12.30
CA GLY A 637 -9.66 -21.89 11.05
C GLY A 637 -9.28 -23.15 10.24
N ARG A 638 -9.81 -23.22 9.03
CA ARG A 638 -9.66 -24.36 8.12
C ARG A 638 -8.19 -24.61 7.73
N ALA A 639 -7.83 -25.88 7.55
CA ALA A 639 -6.50 -26.28 7.07
C ALA A 639 -6.27 -26.03 5.55
N GLY A 640 -6.37 -24.77 5.11
CA GLY A 640 -6.26 -24.31 3.72
C GLY A 640 -4.93 -23.63 3.34
N THR A 641 -4.92 -23.02 2.15
CA THR A 641 -4.11 -21.83 1.88
C THR A 641 -5.11 -20.69 1.78
N PRO A 642 -5.24 -19.85 2.81
CA PRO A 642 -6.27 -18.82 2.85
C PRO A 642 -6.06 -17.80 1.73
N ALA A 643 -7.17 -17.23 1.25
CA ALA A 643 -7.23 -16.23 0.20
C ALA A 643 -8.32 -15.20 0.52
N PRO A 644 -8.13 -13.90 0.23
CA PRO A 644 -9.10 -12.86 0.57
C PRO A 644 -10.14 -12.63 -0.56
N ASP A 645 -11.33 -12.12 -0.23
CA ASP A 645 -12.45 -11.73 -1.12
C ASP A 645 -11.96 -10.92 -2.34
N LEU A 646 -11.05 -9.98 -2.11
CA LEU A 646 -10.53 -9.06 -3.13
C LEU A 646 -9.05 -9.32 -3.46
N GLY A 647 -8.80 -10.37 -4.24
CA GLY A 647 -7.44 -10.75 -4.66
C GLY A 647 -6.67 -9.72 -5.51
N TYR A 648 -5.37 -9.63 -5.26
CA TYR A 648 -4.48 -8.58 -5.80
C TYR A 648 -4.26 -8.66 -7.33
N PRO A 649 -4.56 -7.59 -8.09
CA PRO A 649 -4.50 -7.59 -9.56
C PRO A 649 -3.07 -7.57 -10.10
N ALA A 650 -2.69 -8.66 -10.79
CA ALA A 650 -1.35 -8.89 -11.33
C ALA A 650 -0.77 -7.73 -12.16
N ALA A 651 0.47 -7.31 -11.85
CA ALA A 651 1.27 -6.47 -12.73
C ALA A 651 1.99 -7.26 -13.83
N GLU A 652 2.42 -6.57 -14.88
CA GLU A 652 3.46 -7.07 -15.80
C GLU A 652 4.85 -7.23 -15.13
N THR A 653 5.04 -6.74 -13.89
CA THR A 653 6.35 -6.55 -13.25
C THR A 653 6.59 -7.26 -11.92
N ASP A 654 5.56 -7.82 -11.27
CA ASP A 654 5.67 -8.56 -9.99
C ASP A 654 5.07 -9.97 -10.07
N ASP A 655 5.17 -10.71 -8.96
CA ASP A 655 4.76 -12.12 -8.78
C ASP A 655 3.96 -12.25 -7.47
N LEU A 656 3.28 -11.17 -7.04
CA LEU A 656 2.53 -11.05 -5.78
C LEU A 656 1.03 -11.31 -5.94
N SER A 657 0.52 -11.49 -7.16
CA SER A 657 -0.90 -11.74 -7.40
C SER A 657 -1.39 -13.01 -6.72
N PHE A 658 -2.30 -12.86 -5.76
CA PHE A 658 -3.18 -13.91 -5.27
C PHE A 658 -4.54 -13.84 -5.99
N ALA A 659 -5.24 -14.97 -6.07
CA ALA A 659 -6.61 -14.98 -6.57
C ALA A 659 -7.55 -14.48 -5.46
N PRO A 660 -8.68 -13.83 -5.80
CA PRO A 660 -9.77 -13.67 -4.85
C PRO A 660 -10.26 -15.05 -4.41
N ASP A 661 -10.87 -15.14 -3.24
CA ASP A 661 -11.66 -16.31 -2.90
C ASP A 661 -12.89 -16.48 -3.84
N ASP A 662 -13.34 -17.72 -4.03
CA ASP A 662 -14.43 -18.08 -4.93
C ASP A 662 -15.84 -17.93 -4.28
N ASP A 663 -15.98 -17.95 -2.94
CA ASP A 663 -17.23 -17.75 -2.18
C ASP A 663 -16.94 -17.41 -0.68
N PRO A 664 -16.68 -16.13 -0.28
CA PRO A 664 -16.28 -15.70 1.08
C PRO A 664 -17.41 -15.75 2.14
N GLU A 665 -18.31 -16.71 1.97
CA GLU A 665 -19.46 -17.02 2.84
C GLU A 665 -19.63 -18.56 3.02
N ASP A 666 -18.57 -19.35 2.77
CA ASP A 666 -18.51 -20.81 2.51
C ASP A 666 -18.39 -21.69 3.78
N ASP A 667 -17.74 -21.23 4.86
CA ASP A 667 -17.74 -21.86 6.20
C ASP A 667 -18.16 -20.87 7.34
N ARG A 668 -18.18 -19.53 7.18
CA ARG A 668 -18.56 -18.48 8.19
C ARG A 668 -19.00 -18.85 9.62
N ASP A 669 -18.07 -18.76 10.56
CA ASP A 669 -18.17 -19.10 11.96
C ASP A 669 -18.86 -18.07 12.88
N ALA A 670 -19.26 -18.56 14.06
CA ALA A 670 -19.69 -17.73 15.18
C ALA A 670 -19.04 -18.20 16.49
N VAL A 671 -18.06 -17.44 17.00
CA VAL A 671 -17.26 -17.78 18.19
C VAL A 671 -17.52 -16.82 19.35
N ASP A 672 -17.75 -17.37 20.55
CA ASP A 672 -17.88 -16.67 21.84
C ASP A 672 -16.89 -17.32 22.84
N GLY A 673 -15.75 -16.68 23.15
CA GLY A 673 -14.75 -17.22 24.09
C GLY A 673 -15.35 -17.38 25.49
N GLY A 674 -15.90 -16.30 26.00
CA GLY A 674 -16.81 -16.29 27.14
C GLY A 674 -16.24 -15.60 28.37
N ALA A 675 -15.37 -16.27 29.13
CA ALA A 675 -14.92 -15.77 30.44
C ALA A 675 -13.60 -16.37 30.96
N GLY A 676 -12.50 -15.98 30.35
CA GLY A 676 -11.17 -15.80 30.97
C GLY A 676 -10.22 -15.18 29.97
N ASP A 677 -8.92 -15.50 30.02
CA ASP A 677 -7.98 -14.99 29.00
C ASP A 677 -7.91 -16.05 27.87
N ASP A 678 -8.71 -15.86 26.82
CA ASP A 678 -8.98 -16.82 25.76
C ASP A 678 -8.09 -16.60 24.53
N LEU A 679 -7.94 -17.62 23.69
CA LEU A 679 -7.19 -17.58 22.44
C LEU A 679 -8.06 -18.08 21.29
N ILE A 680 -8.48 -17.19 20.41
CA ILE A 680 -9.39 -17.47 19.30
C ILE A 680 -8.63 -17.35 17.97
N ARG A 681 -8.92 -18.26 17.03
CA ARG A 681 -8.57 -18.18 15.62
C ARG A 681 -9.72 -18.66 14.75
N THR A 682 -9.91 -17.96 13.64
CA THR A 682 -10.97 -18.16 12.66
C THR A 682 -10.37 -18.29 11.25
N GLY A 683 -11.20 -18.23 10.20
CA GLY A 683 -10.91 -18.84 8.90
C GLY A 683 -10.39 -17.93 7.79
N ASP A 684 -10.76 -18.32 6.57
CA ASP A 684 -10.74 -17.54 5.34
C ASP A 684 -12.20 -17.27 4.90
N ASP A 685 -12.97 -16.68 5.82
CA ASP A 685 -14.41 -16.55 5.77
C ASP A 685 -14.88 -15.35 6.61
N ARG A 686 -16.02 -14.75 6.24
CA ARG A 686 -16.60 -13.61 6.95
C ARG A 686 -17.22 -13.98 8.31
N ASP A 687 -16.39 -14.06 9.34
CA ASP A 687 -16.73 -14.64 10.64
C ASP A 687 -17.34 -13.63 11.63
N THR A 688 -17.72 -14.11 12.82
CA THR A 688 -18.21 -13.27 13.91
C THR A 688 -17.67 -13.74 15.24
N ILE A 689 -16.84 -12.91 15.86
CA ILE A 689 -16.03 -13.26 17.02
C ILE A 689 -16.39 -12.37 18.20
N THR A 690 -16.51 -12.97 19.39
CA THR A 690 -16.56 -12.28 20.67
C THR A 690 -15.56 -12.92 21.61
N GLY A 691 -14.62 -12.14 22.14
CA GLY A 691 -13.69 -12.58 23.20
C GLY A 691 -14.47 -12.80 24.50
N GLY A 692 -14.85 -11.71 25.15
CA GLY A 692 -15.86 -11.69 26.21
C GLY A 692 -15.38 -11.08 27.52
N ALA A 693 -14.73 -11.87 28.37
CA ALA A 693 -14.42 -11.43 29.74
C ALA A 693 -13.08 -11.94 30.28
N GLY A 694 -12.01 -11.38 29.74
CA GLY A 694 -10.65 -11.42 30.25
C GLY A 694 -9.70 -10.74 29.27
N ALA A 695 -8.42 -11.11 29.27
CA ALA A 695 -7.43 -10.48 28.39
C ALA A 695 -7.18 -11.37 27.16
N ASP A 696 -8.07 -11.25 26.18
CA ASP A 696 -8.20 -12.19 25.07
C ASP A 696 -7.15 -11.95 23.98
N THR A 697 -6.94 -12.96 23.14
CA THR A 697 -6.11 -12.86 21.93
C THR A 697 -6.90 -13.40 20.76
N ILE A 698 -7.25 -12.52 19.82
CA ILE A 698 -8.10 -12.78 18.67
C ILE A 698 -7.29 -12.53 17.39
N ASP A 699 -7.53 -13.40 16.40
CA ASP A 699 -6.84 -13.52 15.12
C ASP A 699 -7.96 -13.87 14.13
N GLY A 700 -8.53 -12.85 13.47
CA GLY A 700 -9.74 -12.94 12.64
C GLY A 700 -9.53 -13.85 11.45
N GLY A 701 -8.57 -13.50 10.60
CA GLY A 701 -8.04 -14.38 9.56
C GLY A 701 -7.97 -13.70 8.21
N MET A 702 -8.92 -14.01 7.34
CA MET A 702 -9.17 -13.29 6.08
C MET A 702 -10.68 -13.13 5.87
N ASP A 703 -11.04 -12.09 5.12
CA ASP A 703 -12.37 -11.55 4.83
C ASP A 703 -12.97 -10.66 5.92
N ASP A 704 -13.98 -9.86 5.54
CA ASP A 704 -14.60 -8.76 6.30
C ASP A 704 -15.22 -9.14 7.67
N ASP A 705 -14.40 -9.33 8.69
CA ASP A 705 -14.78 -9.88 9.98
C ASP A 705 -15.62 -8.93 10.86
N VAL A 706 -16.27 -9.51 11.88
CA VAL A 706 -16.89 -8.76 12.97
C VAL A 706 -16.33 -9.22 14.32
N ILE A 707 -15.43 -8.44 14.90
CA ILE A 707 -14.67 -8.79 16.10
C ILE A 707 -15.05 -7.89 17.28
N ASN A 708 -15.27 -8.48 18.46
CA ASN A 708 -15.56 -7.76 19.70
C ASN A 708 -14.79 -8.34 20.89
N GLY A 709 -13.79 -7.63 21.43
CA GLY A 709 -13.06 -8.05 22.64
C GLY A 709 -13.92 -8.04 23.92
N ASP A 710 -14.86 -7.10 23.98
CA ASP A 710 -15.82 -6.86 25.07
C ASP A 710 -15.19 -6.30 26.37
N SER A 711 -14.34 -7.03 27.13
CA SER A 711 -13.87 -6.52 28.44
C SER A 711 -12.63 -7.15 29.11
N GLU A 712 -11.83 -6.24 29.70
CA GLU A 712 -10.41 -6.37 30.07
C GLU A 712 -9.52 -6.06 28.85
N ALA A 713 -8.22 -6.38 28.85
CA ALA A 713 -7.27 -5.75 27.91
C ALA A 713 -6.82 -6.73 26.82
N ASP A 714 -7.32 -6.51 25.61
CA ASP A 714 -7.31 -7.49 24.53
C ASP A 714 -6.21 -7.24 23.49
N LEU A 715 -5.83 -8.30 22.79
CA LEU A 715 -4.99 -8.25 21.59
C LEU A 715 -5.82 -8.74 20.41
N ILE A 716 -6.14 -7.86 19.47
CA ILE A 716 -6.92 -8.17 18.28
C ILE A 716 -6.04 -7.96 17.04
N ILE A 717 -6.13 -8.91 16.12
CA ILE A 717 -5.63 -8.85 14.75
C ILE A 717 -6.88 -9.12 13.89
N GLY A 718 -7.24 -8.19 13.01
CA GLY A 718 -8.29 -8.38 12.01
C GLY A 718 -7.83 -9.40 10.98
N GLY A 719 -7.06 -8.93 10.00
CA GLY A 719 -6.37 -9.81 9.06
C GLY A 719 -6.16 -9.17 7.69
N GLU A 720 -6.89 -9.67 6.70
CA GLU A 720 -7.10 -8.99 5.42
C GLU A 720 -8.58 -9.05 5.07
N GLY A 721 -9.25 -7.91 4.99
CA GLY A 721 -10.70 -7.80 4.84
C GLY A 721 -11.15 -6.36 5.08
N SER A 722 -12.46 -6.08 4.97
CA SER A 722 -13.04 -4.82 5.44
C SER A 722 -13.77 -5.02 6.77
N ASP A 723 -12.99 -5.10 7.85
CA ASP A 723 -13.38 -5.57 9.17
C ASP A 723 -14.16 -4.54 10.00
N ASN A 724 -14.88 -5.03 11.00
CA ASN A 724 -15.58 -4.23 11.99
C ASN A 724 -15.13 -4.64 13.39
N ILE A 725 -14.10 -3.95 13.90
CA ILE A 725 -13.40 -4.32 15.13
C ILE A 725 -13.82 -3.41 16.29
N PHE A 726 -14.16 -4.01 17.43
CA PHE A 726 -14.49 -3.32 18.68
C PHE A 726 -13.60 -3.89 19.81
N GLY A 727 -12.74 -3.07 20.43
CA GLY A 727 -11.96 -3.47 21.61
C GLY A 727 -12.89 -3.72 22.79
N GLY A 728 -13.52 -2.65 23.30
CA GLY A 728 -14.61 -2.72 24.26
C GLY A 728 -14.33 -1.89 25.50
N THR A 729 -13.82 -2.52 26.56
CA THR A 729 -13.40 -1.83 27.79
C THR A 729 -12.08 -2.41 28.31
N GLY A 730 -10.96 -1.76 27.99
CA GLY A 730 -9.64 -2.33 28.21
C GLY A 730 -8.51 -1.31 28.30
N ASP A 731 -7.30 -1.77 28.01
CA ASP A 731 -6.18 -0.95 27.53
C ASP A 731 -5.71 -1.75 26.30
N ASP A 732 -6.48 -1.67 25.20
CA ASP A 732 -6.49 -2.67 24.12
C ASP A 732 -5.36 -2.46 23.11
N THR A 733 -5.02 -3.49 22.35
CA THR A 733 -4.07 -3.40 21.23
C THR A 733 -4.68 -4.05 19.99
N ILE A 734 -4.96 -3.24 18.98
CA ILE A 734 -5.64 -3.64 17.75
C ILE A 734 -4.70 -3.40 16.57
N TYR A 735 -4.53 -4.43 15.75
CA TYR A 735 -4.04 -4.35 14.39
C TYR A 735 -5.25 -4.62 13.49
N ALA A 736 -5.58 -3.69 12.60
CA ALA A 736 -6.66 -3.87 11.66
C ALA A 736 -6.20 -4.88 10.59
N GLY A 737 -5.07 -4.60 9.93
CA GLY A 737 -4.35 -5.55 9.09
C GLY A 737 -3.62 -6.71 9.80
N LEU A 738 -2.81 -7.43 9.01
CA LEU A 738 -2.14 -8.71 9.32
C LEU A 738 -1.24 -8.76 10.58
N ASP A 739 -1.05 -9.97 11.15
CA ASP A 739 -0.15 -10.21 12.30
C ASP A 739 1.29 -9.70 12.05
N PRO A 740 1.75 -8.65 12.78
CA PRO A 740 3.10 -8.10 12.63
C PRO A 740 4.22 -9.07 13.05
N ALA A 741 3.90 -10.20 13.70
CA ALA A 741 4.85 -11.27 14.00
C ALA A 741 5.06 -12.26 12.85
N LEU A 742 4.12 -12.37 11.89
CA LEU A 742 4.29 -13.18 10.69
C LEU A 742 5.24 -12.50 9.69
N GLY A 743 5.18 -11.17 9.58
CA GLY A 743 6.02 -10.39 8.66
C GLY A 743 5.85 -10.82 7.20
N LEU A 744 4.63 -11.19 6.85
CA LEU A 744 4.16 -11.46 5.48
C LEU A 744 3.74 -10.16 4.82
N ASP A 745 3.12 -9.29 5.61
CA ASP A 745 2.86 -7.90 5.29
C ASP A 745 4.16 -7.12 4.96
N LEU A 746 4.09 -6.38 3.86
CA LEU A 746 4.97 -5.30 3.52
C LEU A 746 4.28 -3.97 3.89
N LEU A 747 4.21 -3.70 5.21
CA LEU A 747 3.72 -2.50 5.97
C LEU A 747 4.10 -1.10 5.43
N ASN A 748 4.67 -1.02 4.23
CA ASN A 748 5.34 0.09 3.58
C ASN A 748 5.27 -0.18 2.05
N ILE A 749 4.08 -0.31 1.49
CA ILE A 749 3.82 -0.19 0.04
C ILE A 749 3.26 1.22 -0.20
N PRO A 750 4.08 2.20 -0.62
CA PRO A 750 3.57 3.53 -0.92
C PRO A 750 2.68 3.50 -2.16
N ASP A 751 1.60 4.24 -2.16
CA ASP A 751 0.70 4.48 -3.30
C ASP A 751 1.38 5.24 -4.46
N ASP A 752 2.59 5.79 -4.27
CA ASP A 752 3.35 6.53 -5.29
C ASP A 752 3.83 5.64 -6.47
N PRO A 753 3.29 5.81 -7.70
CA PRO A 753 3.77 5.11 -8.88
C PRO A 753 5.13 5.64 -9.40
N GLU A 754 5.73 6.67 -8.78
CA GLU A 754 7.02 7.24 -9.18
C GLU A 754 8.27 6.67 -8.43
N ASP A 755 8.14 5.93 -7.31
CA ASP A 755 9.31 5.35 -6.62
C ASP A 755 9.76 3.97 -7.15
N ASP A 756 10.63 3.99 -8.16
CA ASP A 756 11.39 2.85 -8.74
C ASP A 756 12.29 2.06 -7.73
N ALA A 757 12.14 2.29 -6.41
CA ALA A 757 12.86 1.58 -5.34
C ALA A 757 12.11 0.37 -4.76
N LEU A 758 10.77 0.36 -4.79
CA LEU A 758 9.90 -0.76 -4.40
C LEU A 758 9.02 -1.16 -5.59
N SER A 759 8.73 -2.46 -5.74
CA SER A 759 8.30 -3.02 -7.04
C SER A 759 6.80 -2.97 -7.33
N THR A 760 6.01 -2.45 -6.40
CA THR A 760 4.54 -2.43 -6.39
C THR A 760 4.11 -1.22 -5.59
N PRO A 761 3.47 -0.19 -6.19
CA PRO A 761 2.58 0.69 -5.44
C PRO A 761 1.28 -0.06 -5.14
N ASP A 762 0.53 0.37 -4.12
CA ASP A 762 -0.85 -0.09 -4.04
C ASP A 762 -1.69 0.45 -5.22
N ARG A 763 -2.73 -0.28 -5.58
CA ARG A 763 -3.58 -0.04 -6.75
C ARG A 763 -5.06 -0.01 -6.44
N SER A 764 -5.44 -0.24 -5.19
CA SER A 764 -6.81 -0.45 -4.75
C SER A 764 -6.97 -0.17 -3.24
N PRO A 765 -6.79 1.08 -2.77
CA PRO A 765 -6.93 1.48 -1.35
C PRO A 765 -8.41 1.52 -0.87
N PHE A 766 -9.14 0.51 -1.30
CA PHE A 766 -10.55 0.25 -1.06
C PHE A 766 -10.83 -1.27 -0.94
N ASN A 767 -9.83 -2.14 -0.84
CA ASN A 767 -10.00 -3.60 -0.76
C ASN A 767 -9.84 -4.20 0.65
N GLY A 768 -9.28 -3.47 1.60
CA GLY A 768 -9.10 -3.87 3.00
C GLY A 768 -9.58 -2.83 4.02
N ARG A 769 -10.58 -1.99 3.67
CA ARG A 769 -10.95 -0.85 4.53
C ARG A 769 -11.67 -1.27 5.82
N ASP A 770 -11.00 -1.04 6.93
CA ASP A 770 -11.46 -1.38 8.26
C ASP A 770 -12.28 -0.27 8.95
N THR A 771 -13.01 -0.68 9.97
CA THR A 771 -13.69 0.20 10.92
C THR A 771 -13.40 -0.26 12.34
N VAL A 772 -12.47 0.43 12.99
CA VAL A 772 -11.95 0.07 14.32
C VAL A 772 -12.45 1.04 15.39
N SER A 773 -12.82 0.50 16.54
CA SER A 773 -13.20 1.26 17.73
C SER A 773 -12.55 0.67 18.98
N GLY A 774 -11.59 1.36 19.60
CA GLY A 774 -10.98 0.98 20.89
C GLY A 774 -12.03 0.85 22.00
N GLY A 775 -12.53 1.96 22.52
CA GLY A 775 -13.71 2.01 23.39
C GLY A 775 -13.49 2.78 24.70
N ASP A 776 -13.62 2.08 25.83
CA ASP A 776 -13.49 2.61 27.20
C ASP A 776 -12.11 2.18 27.78
N GLY A 777 -11.02 2.81 27.36
CA GLY A 777 -9.66 2.36 27.71
C GLY A 777 -8.55 3.26 27.21
N ASN A 778 -7.29 2.92 27.50
CA ASN A 778 -6.11 3.56 26.92
C ASN A 778 -5.57 2.67 25.78
N ASP A 779 -6.12 2.86 24.59
CA ASP A 779 -6.02 1.88 23.50
C ASP A 779 -4.88 2.20 22.52
N VAL A 780 -4.41 1.18 21.80
CA VAL A 780 -3.41 1.29 20.73
C VAL A 780 -3.97 0.66 19.46
N ILE A 781 -4.11 1.44 18.40
CA ILE A 781 -4.73 1.04 17.14
C ILE A 781 -3.77 1.34 16.00
N TYR A 782 -3.58 0.35 15.12
CA TYR A 782 -2.87 0.45 13.84
C TYR A 782 -3.86 0.13 12.72
N GLY A 783 -3.95 0.98 11.69
CA GLY A 783 -4.69 0.69 10.46
C GLY A 783 -3.97 -0.40 9.66
N ALA A 784 -3.07 0.05 8.75
CA ALA A 784 -1.98 -0.66 8.07
C ALA A 784 -1.89 -0.13 6.61
N ASP A 785 -2.57 -0.80 5.69
CA ASP A 785 -2.89 -0.35 4.33
C ASP A 785 -4.42 -0.23 4.16
N ASP A 786 -4.88 0.55 3.17
CA ASP A 786 -6.27 1.01 2.95
C ASP A 786 -6.77 2.24 3.76
N ASP A 787 -7.69 3.02 3.15
CA ASP A 787 -8.30 4.27 3.68
C ASP A 787 -9.20 4.08 4.96
N ASP A 788 -8.60 3.82 6.12
CA ASP A 788 -9.28 3.32 7.32
C ASP A 788 -10.18 4.29 8.11
N LEU A 789 -10.97 3.73 9.05
CA LEU A 789 -11.73 4.46 10.06
C LEU A 789 -11.36 4.02 11.48
N LEU A 790 -10.48 4.79 12.12
CA LEU A 790 -9.95 4.49 13.45
C LEU A 790 -10.57 5.42 14.52
N LEU A 791 -11.20 4.83 15.54
CA LEU A 791 -11.84 5.54 16.65
C LEU A 791 -11.22 5.10 17.99
N GLY A 792 -10.57 6.00 18.73
CA GLY A 792 -10.00 5.69 20.05
C GLY A 792 -11.11 5.45 21.09
N GLY A 793 -11.78 6.52 21.47
CA GLY A 793 -12.96 6.49 22.33
C GLY A 793 -12.78 7.31 23.60
N ALA A 794 -12.28 6.68 24.67
CA ALA A 794 -12.30 7.26 26.01
C ALA A 794 -11.13 6.81 26.94
N GLY A 795 -9.90 7.16 26.55
CA GLY A 795 -8.74 7.22 27.45
C GLY A 795 -7.66 8.15 26.93
N ASP A 796 -6.38 7.87 27.21
CA ASP A 796 -5.28 8.55 26.51
C ASP A 796 -4.77 7.57 25.42
N ASP A 797 -5.30 7.69 24.20
CA ASP A 797 -5.21 6.67 23.13
C ASP A 797 -4.05 6.94 22.15
N LEU A 798 -3.63 5.91 21.41
CA LEU A 798 -2.67 6.00 20.30
C LEU A 798 -3.26 5.37 19.03
N LEU A 799 -3.49 6.19 18.01
CA LEU A 799 -3.93 5.78 16.68
C LEU A 799 -2.80 6.08 15.68
N ASP A 800 -2.41 5.08 14.90
CA ASP A 800 -1.46 5.14 13.77
C ASP A 800 -2.23 4.65 12.53
N GLY A 801 -2.42 5.48 11.52
CA GLY A 801 -3.04 5.08 10.25
C GLY A 801 -2.11 4.22 9.39
N GLU A 802 -0.88 4.71 9.26
CA GLU A 802 0.26 4.18 8.49
C GLU A 802 0.25 4.52 6.99
N ILE A 803 -0.73 4.08 6.18
CA ILE A 803 -0.78 4.27 4.71
C ILE A 803 -2.23 4.51 4.21
N ASP A 804 -2.39 5.23 3.11
CA ASP A 804 -3.63 5.59 2.40
C ASP A 804 -4.51 6.67 3.09
N ASP A 805 -5.65 7.07 2.49
CA ASP A 805 -6.39 8.29 2.90
C ASP A 805 -7.23 8.07 4.19
N ASP A 806 -6.59 8.20 5.34
CA ASP A 806 -7.09 7.73 6.64
C ASP A 806 -8.08 8.64 7.39
N HIS A 807 -8.88 8.07 8.31
CA HIS A 807 -9.81 8.81 9.18
C HIS A 807 -9.70 8.47 10.67
N LEU A 808 -8.91 9.26 11.40
CA LEU A 808 -8.63 9.06 12.82
C LEU A 808 -9.43 10.02 13.72
N SER A 809 -10.00 9.50 14.81
CA SER A 809 -10.65 10.29 15.86
C SER A 809 -10.31 9.77 17.25
N GLY A 810 -9.62 10.59 18.06
CA GLY A 810 -9.25 10.29 19.45
C GLY A 810 -10.49 10.12 20.33
N GLY A 811 -11.07 11.23 20.81
CA GLY A 811 -12.40 11.23 21.41
C GLY A 811 -12.48 11.98 22.73
N THR A 812 -12.11 11.33 23.84
CA THR A 812 -12.01 12.01 25.14
C THR A 812 -10.78 11.56 25.94
N GLY A 813 -9.74 12.38 25.94
CA GLY A 813 -8.59 12.27 26.82
C GLY A 813 -7.36 13.00 26.28
N ALA A 814 -6.20 12.37 26.28
CA ALA A 814 -4.96 13.03 25.84
C ALA A 814 -4.30 12.18 24.75
N ASP A 815 -4.89 12.25 23.56
CA ASP A 815 -4.70 11.28 22.50
C ASP A 815 -3.49 11.61 21.63
N THR A 816 -2.97 10.59 20.94
CA THR A 816 -1.92 10.73 19.93
C THR A 816 -2.42 10.10 18.63
N LEU A 817 -2.63 10.94 17.62
CA LEU A 817 -3.07 10.55 16.30
C LEU A 817 -1.92 10.79 15.31
N LEU A 818 -1.57 9.76 14.56
CA LEU A 818 -0.57 9.77 13.50
C LEU A 818 -1.30 9.32 12.24
N GLY A 819 -1.32 10.13 11.19
CA GLY A 819 -1.88 9.75 9.88
C GLY A 819 -0.94 8.78 9.20
N GLY A 820 -0.15 9.26 8.25
CA GLY A 820 1.03 8.54 7.77
C GLY A 820 1.47 8.98 6.38
N GLN A 821 1.06 8.22 5.39
CA GLN A 821 1.09 8.57 3.97
C GLN A 821 -0.36 8.59 3.49
N GLY A 822 -0.83 9.65 2.84
CA GLY A 822 -2.24 9.79 2.42
C GLY A 822 -2.82 11.17 2.73
N GLU A 823 -3.96 11.55 2.13
CA GLU A 823 -4.68 12.80 2.47
C GLU A 823 -5.51 12.64 3.77
N ASP A 824 -4.81 12.49 4.89
CA ASP A 824 -5.36 12.09 6.19
C ASP A 824 -6.40 13.05 6.80
N SER A 825 -7.28 12.52 7.65
CA SER A 825 -8.29 13.29 8.40
C SER A 825 -8.30 12.97 9.90
N LEU A 826 -7.58 13.78 10.70
CA LEU A 826 -7.36 13.59 12.13
C LEU A 826 -8.22 14.54 13.00
N PHE A 827 -8.89 13.99 14.02
CA PHE A 827 -9.72 14.74 14.99
C PHE A 827 -9.36 14.40 16.44
N GLY A 828 -8.83 15.37 17.20
CA GLY A 828 -8.55 15.21 18.64
C GLY A 828 -9.84 15.05 19.47
N ASN A 829 -10.67 16.10 19.43
CA ASN A 829 -12.03 16.26 19.99
C ASN A 829 -12.12 16.98 21.35
N GLU A 830 -12.01 16.26 22.48
CA GLU A 830 -12.08 16.83 23.85
C GLU A 830 -10.84 16.45 24.67
N ASP A 831 -10.27 17.45 25.36
CA ASP A 831 -9.01 17.40 26.12
C ASP A 831 -7.77 17.60 25.19
N SER A 832 -6.54 17.23 25.58
CA SER A 832 -5.30 17.88 25.05
C SER A 832 -4.44 16.93 24.24
N ASP A 833 -4.45 17.10 22.92
CA ASP A 833 -4.06 16.05 21.97
C ASP A 833 -2.78 16.35 21.17
N ILE A 834 -2.23 15.31 20.54
CA ILE A 834 -1.11 15.37 19.60
C ILE A 834 -1.56 14.80 18.27
N LEU A 835 -1.57 15.62 17.22
CA LEU A 835 -1.91 15.22 15.85
C LEU A 835 -0.68 15.46 14.95
N GLU A 836 -0.23 14.43 14.24
CA GLU A 836 0.81 14.49 13.20
C GLU A 836 0.20 13.87 11.94
N GLY A 837 -0.01 14.66 10.88
CA GLY A 837 -0.61 14.18 9.62
C GLY A 837 0.36 13.24 8.90
N GLY A 838 1.24 13.79 8.07
CA GLY A 838 2.43 13.05 7.64
C GLY A 838 2.88 13.46 6.25
N ALA A 839 2.44 12.72 5.23
CA ALA A 839 2.76 12.96 3.84
C ALA A 839 1.50 12.89 2.96
N GLY A 840 0.87 14.05 2.75
CA GLY A 840 -0.36 14.22 1.98
C GLY A 840 -0.92 15.62 2.17
N ASN A 841 -2.19 15.88 1.79
CA ASN A 841 -2.82 17.19 2.01
C ASN A 841 -3.78 17.14 3.19
N ASP A 842 -3.23 17.03 4.39
CA ASP A 842 -3.93 16.53 5.58
C ASP A 842 -4.94 17.53 6.18
N LEU A 843 -5.96 17.01 6.86
CA LEU A 843 -6.91 17.76 7.67
C LEU A 843 -6.73 17.41 9.16
N LEU A 844 -6.31 18.38 9.96
CA LEU A 844 -6.15 18.22 11.42
C LEU A 844 -7.08 19.19 12.17
N ASP A 845 -7.94 18.68 13.06
CA ASP A 845 -8.79 19.48 13.97
C ASP A 845 -8.57 19.03 15.41
N GLY A 846 -7.93 19.87 16.23
CA GLY A 846 -7.69 19.58 17.65
C GLY A 846 -8.99 19.51 18.48
N GLY A 847 -9.99 20.33 18.13
CA GLY A 847 -11.27 20.38 18.85
C GLY A 847 -11.20 21.23 20.13
N GLY A 848 -10.45 20.80 21.15
CA GLY A 848 -9.86 21.71 22.13
C GLY A 848 -9.80 21.31 23.62
N ALA A 849 -9.35 22.30 24.40
CA ALA A 849 -8.17 22.24 25.28
C ALA A 849 -6.88 22.52 24.50
N ASP A 850 -5.70 22.44 25.14
CA ASP A 850 -4.44 22.99 24.58
C ASP A 850 -3.74 21.92 23.71
N ASP A 851 -3.78 22.06 22.38
CA ASP A 851 -3.40 20.98 21.44
C ASP A 851 -2.05 21.19 20.72
N MET A 852 -1.49 20.11 20.14
CA MET A 852 -0.30 20.16 19.29
C MET A 852 -0.54 19.48 17.93
N LEU A 853 -0.64 20.28 16.88
CA LEU A 853 -0.88 19.86 15.49
C LEU A 853 0.37 20.07 14.63
N SER A 854 0.77 19.04 13.88
CA SER A 854 1.78 19.08 12.83
C SER A 854 1.16 18.53 11.54
N GLY A 855 1.17 19.28 10.44
CA GLY A 855 0.77 18.77 9.12
C GLY A 855 1.85 17.80 8.63
N GLY A 856 2.66 18.21 7.66
CA GLY A 856 3.89 17.47 7.36
C GLY A 856 4.52 17.83 6.04
N GLU A 857 4.45 16.93 5.06
CA GLU A 857 4.76 17.17 3.66
C GLU A 857 3.48 17.29 2.82
N GLY A 858 3.06 18.51 2.50
CA GLY A 858 1.92 18.77 1.62
C GLY A 858 1.26 20.14 1.83
N ASN A 859 -0.04 20.27 1.60
CA ASN A 859 -0.75 21.56 1.68
C ASN A 859 -1.91 21.50 2.68
N ASP A 860 -1.54 21.45 3.95
CA ASP A 860 -2.38 20.94 5.03
C ASP A 860 -3.40 21.97 5.53
N LEU A 861 -4.45 21.51 6.20
CA LEU A 861 -5.46 22.32 6.88
C LEU A 861 -5.48 22.01 8.39
N LEU A 862 -4.86 22.88 9.19
CA LEU A 862 -4.77 22.74 10.65
C LEU A 862 -5.75 23.69 11.35
N LEU A 863 -6.53 23.17 12.29
CA LEU A 863 -7.52 23.88 13.10
C LEU A 863 -7.26 23.60 14.61
N GLY A 864 -6.83 24.58 15.39
CA GLY A 864 -6.68 24.43 16.86
C GLY A 864 -8.00 24.54 17.62
N ALA A 865 -8.90 25.40 17.14
CA ALA A 865 -10.26 25.61 17.63
C ALA A 865 -10.40 26.23 19.04
N MET A 866 -10.12 25.51 20.14
CA MET A 866 -10.36 25.99 21.52
C MET A 866 -9.23 25.66 22.53
N GLY A 867 -8.03 26.20 22.35
CA GLY A 867 -6.96 26.08 23.35
C GLY A 867 -5.94 27.21 23.34
N ASP A 868 -4.88 27.08 24.15
CA ASP A 868 -3.61 27.79 23.90
C ASP A 868 -2.73 26.89 22.99
N ASP A 869 -3.02 26.84 21.68
CA ASP A 869 -2.61 25.73 20.78
C ASP A 869 -1.21 25.89 20.15
N ILE A 870 -0.63 24.79 19.64
CA ILE A 870 0.63 24.77 18.88
C ILE A 870 0.40 24.16 17.49
N LEU A 871 0.45 24.98 16.45
CA LEU A 871 0.25 24.56 15.06
C LEU A 871 1.56 24.67 14.27
N SER A 872 1.84 23.66 13.45
CA SER A 872 3.00 23.62 12.55
C SER A 872 2.61 22.97 11.23
N GLY A 873 2.34 23.76 10.19
CA GLY A 873 1.99 23.23 8.86
C GLY A 873 3.10 22.33 8.31
N GLY A 874 4.20 22.90 7.83
CA GLY A 874 5.39 22.13 7.48
C GLY A 874 5.89 22.47 6.09
N ALA A 875 5.92 21.49 5.21
CA ALA A 875 6.54 21.57 3.90
C ALA A 875 5.52 21.70 2.74
N GLY A 876 4.78 22.80 2.68
CA GLY A 876 4.14 23.24 1.43
C GLY A 876 3.46 24.60 1.50
N SER A 877 2.14 24.64 1.31
CA SER A 877 1.34 25.88 1.24
C SER A 877 0.09 25.80 2.12
N ASP A 878 0.35 25.64 3.41
CA ASP A 878 -0.57 25.20 4.44
C ASP A 878 -1.57 26.30 4.86
N THR A 879 -2.72 25.90 5.39
CA THR A 879 -3.73 26.78 5.96
C THR A 879 -3.91 26.47 7.44
N MET A 880 -3.52 27.41 8.31
CA MET A 880 -3.59 27.24 9.76
C MET A 880 -4.58 28.23 10.37
N SER A 881 -5.47 27.75 11.25
CA SER A 881 -6.37 28.56 12.07
C SER A 881 -6.15 28.21 13.54
N GLY A 882 -5.85 29.21 14.37
CA GLY A 882 -5.81 29.09 15.84
C GLY A 882 -7.23 28.92 16.38
N GLY A 883 -7.81 29.97 16.95
CA GLY A 883 -9.26 30.01 17.21
C GLY A 883 -9.68 30.89 18.38
N GLU A 884 -9.91 30.26 19.53
CA GLU A 884 -10.16 30.92 20.83
C GLU A 884 -9.03 30.65 21.85
N GLY A 885 -7.91 31.37 21.78
CA GLY A 885 -6.94 31.36 22.91
C GLY A 885 -5.69 32.22 22.78
N MET A 886 -4.52 31.59 22.79
CA MET A 886 -3.19 32.23 22.70
C MET A 886 -2.24 31.32 21.92
N ASP A 887 -2.41 31.31 20.61
CA ASP A 887 -1.92 30.22 19.77
C ASP A 887 -0.48 30.46 19.29
N LEU A 888 0.24 29.39 19.00
CA LEU A 888 1.61 29.40 18.51
C LEU A 888 1.72 28.72 17.15
N PHE A 889 1.88 29.53 16.10
CA PHE A 889 2.20 29.06 14.76
C PHE A 889 3.72 28.95 14.61
N ALA A 890 4.24 27.74 14.43
CA ALA A 890 5.65 27.41 14.21
C ALA A 890 5.81 26.60 12.91
N GLY A 891 7.03 26.22 12.53
CA GLY A 891 7.28 25.39 11.34
C GLY A 891 7.05 26.06 9.97
N VAL A 892 6.30 27.17 9.95
CA VAL A 892 5.78 27.91 8.79
C VAL A 892 6.81 28.15 7.66
N THR A 893 6.38 28.09 6.40
CA THR A 893 7.25 28.22 5.22
C THR A 893 6.77 29.26 4.19
N ILE A 894 6.64 28.88 2.91
CA ILE A 894 6.43 29.78 1.76
C ILE A 894 5.17 29.37 0.99
N GLY A 895 4.07 29.96 1.39
CA GLY A 895 2.77 29.83 0.72
C GLY A 895 1.63 29.98 1.72
N ASP A 896 1.95 29.70 2.98
CA ASP A 896 1.04 29.51 4.09
C ASP A 896 0.10 30.69 4.30
N VAL A 897 -1.10 30.35 4.77
CA VAL A 897 -2.15 31.28 5.16
C VAL A 897 -2.53 31.01 6.62
N ILE A 898 -2.31 32.01 7.47
CA ILE A 898 -2.47 31.90 8.92
C ILE A 898 -3.54 32.86 9.40
N ASP A 899 -4.50 32.38 10.21
CA ASP A 899 -5.49 33.18 10.93
C ASP A 899 -5.36 32.88 12.43
N GLY A 900 -5.04 33.88 13.25
CA GLY A 900 -5.03 33.71 14.72
C GLY A 900 -6.42 33.42 15.28
N GLY A 901 -7.48 33.84 14.58
CA GLY A 901 -8.85 33.73 15.08
C GLY A 901 -9.26 34.97 15.88
N SER A 902 -10.23 34.81 16.79
CA SER A 902 -10.67 35.93 17.64
C SER A 902 -11.46 35.46 18.86
N GLY A 903 -10.82 35.51 20.04
CA GLY A 903 -11.40 35.04 21.29
C GLY A 903 -11.68 36.12 22.37
N PRO A 904 -12.10 35.70 23.57
CA PRO A 904 -12.12 36.52 24.79
C PRO A 904 -10.72 36.66 25.43
N VAL A 905 -9.80 35.79 25.02
CA VAL A 905 -8.34 35.92 25.05
C VAL A 905 -7.92 35.86 23.57
N ASP A 906 -6.97 36.71 23.21
CA ASP A 906 -6.58 37.07 21.83
C ASP A 906 -5.10 37.48 21.83
N PHE A 907 -4.17 36.51 21.89
CA PHE A 907 -2.73 36.83 21.92
C PHE A 907 -1.87 35.80 21.19
N ASP A 908 -1.96 35.86 19.87
CA ASP A 908 -1.47 34.80 19.01
C ASP A 908 -0.07 35.13 18.47
N THR A 909 0.74 34.09 18.29
CA THR A 909 2.19 34.18 18.12
C THR A 909 2.64 33.47 16.85
N LEU A 910 3.06 34.23 15.84
CA LEU A 910 3.66 33.70 14.61
C LEU A 910 5.19 33.64 14.73
N ASP A 911 5.77 32.44 14.73
CA ASP A 911 7.20 32.21 14.91
C ASP A 911 7.96 31.97 13.60
N LEU A 912 8.62 33.02 13.10
CA LEU A 912 9.41 32.98 11.86
C LEU A 912 10.86 32.50 12.07
N ARG A 913 11.08 31.56 13.00
CA ARG A 913 12.35 30.85 13.15
C ARG A 913 12.39 29.69 12.17
N GLY A 914 13.52 29.49 11.49
CA GLY A 914 13.69 28.41 10.51
C GLY A 914 13.09 28.68 9.13
N SER A 915 11.98 29.43 9.04
CA SER A 915 11.16 29.63 7.81
C SER A 915 11.87 30.22 6.58
N ALA A 916 13.09 30.75 6.71
CA ALA A 916 13.89 31.19 5.56
C ALA A 916 14.90 30.12 5.14
N VAL A 917 14.85 29.75 3.86
CA VAL A 917 15.85 28.90 3.17
C VAL A 917 17.30 29.28 3.51
N GLU A 918 18.22 28.30 3.50
CA GLU A 918 19.60 28.51 3.98
C GLU A 918 20.30 29.70 3.30
N GLY A 919 20.66 30.71 4.09
CA GLY A 919 21.32 31.93 3.60
C GLY A 919 20.39 33.02 3.05
N GLY A 920 19.09 32.75 2.97
CA GLY A 920 18.04 33.71 2.59
C GLY A 920 17.68 34.72 3.69
N ARG A 921 16.58 35.45 3.47
CA ARG A 921 15.99 36.39 4.45
C ARG A 921 14.50 36.60 4.18
N PHE A 922 13.78 37.18 5.14
CA PHE A 922 12.41 37.66 4.95
C PHE A 922 12.25 39.16 5.26
N GLU A 923 11.18 39.77 4.74
CA GLU A 923 10.74 41.14 5.05
C GLU A 923 9.22 41.13 5.36
N ILE A 924 8.83 41.58 6.57
CA ILE A 924 7.43 41.61 7.02
C ILE A 924 6.76 42.93 6.58
N ASN A 925 5.61 42.82 5.93
CA ASN A 925 4.80 43.93 5.44
C ASN A 925 3.40 43.89 6.10
N TYR A 926 3.25 44.60 7.22
CA TYR A 926 1.94 44.75 7.87
C TYR A 926 0.95 45.52 6.98
N LEU A 927 -0.27 44.98 6.84
CA LEU A 927 -1.36 45.53 6.04
C LEU A 927 -2.30 46.42 6.86
N THR A 928 -2.32 46.27 8.19
CA THR A 928 -3.16 47.01 9.14
C THR A 928 -2.37 48.00 10.01
N ASP A 929 -3.07 48.98 10.62
CA ASP A 929 -2.45 50.03 11.47
C ASP A 929 -2.07 49.50 12.88
N ASP A 930 -2.71 48.43 13.33
CA ASP A 930 -2.46 47.70 14.59
C ASP A 930 -1.27 46.72 14.47
N GLN A 931 -0.94 46.29 13.25
CA GLN A 931 0.08 45.28 12.90
C GLN A 931 -0.33 43.82 13.22
N GLN A 932 -1.64 43.54 13.29
CA GLN A 932 -2.16 42.18 13.46
C GLN A 932 -2.25 41.39 12.13
N SER A 933 -2.45 42.05 11.00
CA SER A 933 -2.42 41.41 9.66
C SER A 933 -1.23 41.83 8.82
N GLY A 934 -0.70 40.93 8.00
CA GLY A 934 0.44 41.20 7.13
C GLY A 934 0.79 40.12 6.11
N GLU A 935 1.85 40.39 5.36
CA GLU A 935 2.48 39.46 4.42
C GLU A 935 3.98 39.37 4.72
N VAL A 936 4.54 38.16 4.77
CA VAL A 936 5.97 37.91 4.93
C VAL A 936 6.54 37.60 3.55
N GLN A 937 7.40 38.47 3.01
CA GLN A 937 8.06 38.25 1.72
C GLN A 937 9.42 37.57 1.94
N TYR A 938 9.60 36.38 1.37
CA TYR A 938 10.85 35.63 1.41
C TYR A 938 11.78 35.95 0.24
N PHE A 939 13.08 35.81 0.48
CA PHE A 939 14.15 36.02 -0.49
C PHE A 939 15.27 34.97 -0.35
N ASP A 940 15.85 34.59 -1.47
CA ASP A 940 17.04 33.73 -1.54
C ASP A 940 18.34 34.46 -1.10
N ALA A 941 19.46 33.73 -1.13
CA ALA A 941 20.78 34.24 -0.77
C ALA A 941 21.30 35.34 -1.72
N GLU A 942 20.91 35.30 -2.99
CA GLU A 942 21.19 36.29 -4.02
C GLU A 942 20.33 37.56 -3.86
N GLY A 943 19.21 37.45 -3.13
CA GLY A 943 18.26 38.50 -2.81
C GLY A 943 17.11 38.65 -3.80
N ALA A 944 16.84 37.67 -4.67
CA ALA A 944 15.59 37.58 -5.43
C ALA A 944 14.45 37.09 -4.51
N ALA A 945 13.21 37.47 -4.82
CA ALA A 945 12.05 37.05 -4.02
C ALA A 945 11.63 35.63 -4.41
N THR A 946 11.41 34.78 -3.40
CA THR A 946 11.06 33.35 -3.59
C THR A 946 9.58 33.08 -3.42
N GLY A 947 8.90 33.77 -2.51
CA GLY A 947 7.46 33.67 -2.31
C GLY A 947 6.98 34.46 -1.09
N THR A 948 5.75 34.20 -0.65
CA THR A 948 5.08 34.93 0.45
C THR A 948 4.26 34.03 1.35
N LEU A 949 4.33 34.25 2.66
CA LEU A 949 3.35 33.79 3.64
C LEU A 949 2.39 34.94 3.98
N ARG A 950 1.14 34.62 4.35
CA ARG A 950 0.13 35.59 4.77
C ARG A 950 -0.37 35.28 6.18
N PHE A 951 -0.59 36.33 6.98
CA PHE A 951 -1.18 36.19 8.31
C PHE A 951 -2.22 37.29 8.58
N ASP A 952 -3.28 36.92 9.29
CA ASP A 952 -4.35 37.78 9.77
C ASP A 952 -4.58 37.54 11.29
N GLU A 953 -4.99 38.58 12.03
CA GLU A 953 -5.22 38.57 13.49
C GLU A 953 -4.08 37.95 14.37
N ILE A 954 -2.80 38.37 14.19
CA ILE A 954 -1.65 37.92 15.02
C ILE A 954 -1.04 39.07 15.87
N GLU A 955 -1.11 39.01 17.20
CA GLU A 955 -0.57 40.04 18.11
C GLU A 955 0.96 40.05 18.18
N ALA A 956 1.59 38.89 18.01
CA ALA A 956 2.98 38.66 18.35
C ALA A 956 3.75 37.88 17.29
N VAL A 957 3.96 38.48 16.11
CA VAL A 957 5.00 37.96 15.21
C VAL A 957 6.36 37.99 15.92
N VAL A 958 7.05 36.86 15.98
CA VAL A 958 8.42 36.68 16.45
C VAL A 958 9.35 36.61 15.23
N PRO A 959 9.78 37.76 14.66
CA PRO A 959 10.90 37.78 13.76
C PRO A 959 12.17 37.50 14.58
N CYS A 960 12.60 36.23 14.58
CA CYS A 960 13.94 35.76 14.92
C CYS A 960 14.77 36.58 15.95
N PHE A 961 14.93 36.07 17.18
CA PHE A 961 16.06 36.47 18.04
C PHE A 961 17.01 35.31 18.37
N THR A 962 17.41 34.68 17.27
CA THR A 962 18.47 33.69 17.04
C THR A 962 19.45 34.30 16.00
N PRO A 963 20.75 33.92 15.93
CA PRO A 963 21.76 34.53 15.06
C PRO A 963 21.64 36.03 14.69
N GLY A 964 21.86 36.94 15.65
CA GLY A 964 21.75 38.37 15.39
C GLY A 964 22.31 39.33 16.45
N THR A 965 22.35 38.90 17.72
CA THR A 965 22.80 39.67 18.90
C THR A 965 24.04 40.51 18.61
N LEU A 966 23.92 41.83 18.66
CA LEU A 966 24.96 42.77 18.29
C LEU A 966 25.93 43.02 19.43
N ILE A 967 27.03 42.27 19.44
CA ILE A 967 28.15 42.48 20.34
C ILE A 967 28.99 43.65 19.85
N ALA A 968 29.26 44.62 20.73
CA ALA A 968 30.12 45.74 20.40
C ALA A 968 31.59 45.30 20.25
N THR A 969 32.24 45.62 19.12
CA THR A 969 33.66 45.32 18.84
C THR A 969 34.42 46.60 18.43
N PRO A 970 35.78 46.61 18.39
CA PRO A 970 36.56 47.73 17.85
C PRO A 970 36.18 48.13 16.41
N LYS A 971 35.57 47.21 15.66
CA LYS A 971 35.19 47.38 14.24
C LYS A 971 33.73 47.84 14.08
N GLY A 972 33.00 48.05 15.17
CA GLY A 972 31.55 48.26 15.19
C GLY A 972 30.82 47.11 15.90
N GLN A 973 29.50 47.20 15.99
CA GLN A 973 28.65 46.08 16.38
C GLN A 973 28.76 44.95 15.35
N ARG A 974 28.82 43.71 15.82
CA ARG A 974 28.86 42.49 15.00
C ARG A 974 27.93 41.45 15.61
N ARG A 975 27.23 40.69 14.78
CA ARG A 975 26.39 39.57 15.22
C ARG A 975 27.24 38.49 15.90
N VAL A 976 26.72 37.92 16.98
CA VAL A 976 27.44 37.06 17.94
C VAL A 976 28.00 35.78 17.30
N GLU A 977 27.25 35.17 16.38
CA GLU A 977 27.59 33.95 15.66
C GLU A 977 28.76 34.15 14.67
N THR A 978 29.01 35.39 14.23
CA THR A 978 30.14 35.72 13.34
C THR A 978 31.48 35.87 14.09
N LEU A 979 31.48 35.80 15.43
CA LEU A 979 32.66 36.05 16.26
C LEU A 979 33.48 34.77 16.46
N GLN A 980 34.77 34.83 16.13
CA GLN A 980 35.67 33.69 16.21
C GLN A 980 36.66 33.81 17.38
N VAL A 981 37.24 32.68 17.81
CA VAL A 981 38.30 32.68 18.83
C VAL A 981 39.47 33.57 18.37
N GLY A 982 39.78 34.59 19.18
CA GLY A 982 40.77 35.63 18.88
C GLY A 982 40.19 36.99 18.46
N ASP A 983 38.93 37.07 18.04
CA ASP A 983 38.25 38.36 17.86
C ASP A 983 38.13 39.11 19.19
N HIS A 984 38.18 40.44 19.13
CA HIS A 984 38.15 41.29 20.32
C HIS A 984 36.79 41.98 20.48
N VAL A 985 36.19 41.88 21.66
CA VAL A 985 34.93 42.56 22.02
C VAL A 985 35.21 43.76 22.93
N ILE A 986 34.29 44.72 22.95
CA ILE A 986 34.31 45.88 23.85
C ILE A 986 33.76 45.45 25.21
N THR A 987 34.56 45.69 26.24
CA THR A 987 34.25 45.35 27.62
C THR A 987 34.24 46.59 28.49
N ARG A 988 33.41 46.58 29.54
CA ARG A 988 33.16 47.78 30.35
C ARG A 988 34.35 48.24 31.19
N ASP A 989 35.15 47.29 31.69
CA ASP A 989 36.08 47.55 32.80
C ASP A 989 37.55 47.65 32.36
N ASN A 990 38.00 46.86 31.38
CA ASN A 990 39.34 46.92 30.77
C ASN A 990 39.35 47.32 29.28
N GLY A 991 38.19 47.53 28.67
CA GLY A 991 38.03 48.14 27.35
C GLY A 991 37.97 47.17 26.18
N LEU A 992 38.92 46.23 26.04
CA LEU A 992 38.94 45.23 24.97
C LEU A 992 39.49 43.88 25.45
N GLN A 993 38.76 42.79 25.14
CA GLN A 993 39.21 41.42 25.43
C GLN A 993 39.09 40.49 24.20
N PRO A 994 40.06 39.57 23.98
CA PRO A 994 39.95 38.53 22.98
C PRO A 994 39.07 37.36 23.45
N ILE A 995 38.24 36.84 22.55
CA ILE A 995 37.51 35.57 22.75
C ILE A 995 38.54 34.42 22.82
N ARG A 996 38.40 33.55 23.81
CA ARG A 996 39.25 32.37 24.05
C ARG A 996 38.60 31.06 23.67
N TRP A 997 37.29 30.99 23.81
CA TRP A 997 36.46 29.88 23.39
C TRP A 997 35.10 30.43 22.99
N ALA A 998 34.51 29.84 21.95
CA ALA A 998 33.17 30.09 21.50
C ALA A 998 32.55 28.71 21.22
N GLY A 999 31.33 28.49 21.72
CA GLY A 999 30.54 27.28 21.47
C GLY A 999 29.14 27.65 21.05
N GLN A 1000 28.51 26.77 20.28
CA GLN A 1000 27.14 26.88 19.81
C GLN A 1000 26.45 25.53 20.02
N ARG A 1001 25.25 25.53 20.60
CA ARG A 1001 24.38 24.36 20.73
C ARG A 1001 23.00 24.76 20.23
N GLN A 1002 22.57 24.14 19.14
CA GLN A 1002 21.17 24.12 18.72
C GLN A 1002 20.41 23.10 19.59
N LEU A 1003 19.17 23.40 19.92
CA LEU A 1003 18.20 22.53 20.59
C LEU A 1003 16.92 22.55 19.77
N SER A 1004 16.30 21.39 19.55
CA SER A 1004 14.96 21.29 18.93
C SER A 1004 13.85 21.53 19.95
N GLY A 1005 12.62 21.71 19.47
CA GLY A 1005 11.41 21.89 20.29
C GLY A 1005 11.20 20.72 21.23
N ALA A 1006 11.29 19.49 20.71
CA ALA A 1006 11.24 18.28 21.54
C ALA A 1006 12.40 18.18 22.57
N GLU A 1007 13.62 18.68 22.26
CA GLU A 1007 14.68 18.80 23.28
C GLU A 1007 14.36 19.87 24.35
N LEU A 1008 13.66 20.95 23.98
CA LEU A 1008 13.28 22.05 24.87
C LEU A 1008 12.06 21.72 25.73
N ALA A 1009 11.00 21.12 25.19
CA ALA A 1009 9.81 20.67 25.93
C ALA A 1009 10.21 19.74 27.09
N ARG A 1010 11.02 18.71 26.78
CA ARG A 1010 11.60 17.78 27.77
C ARG A 1010 12.54 18.44 28.79
N ASN A 1011 13.04 19.65 28.52
CA ASN A 1011 13.97 20.40 29.38
C ASN A 1011 13.49 21.84 29.64
N SER A 1012 12.25 21.99 30.11
CA SER A 1012 11.57 23.28 30.34
C SER A 1012 12.33 24.32 31.18
N HIS A 1013 13.35 23.92 31.96
CA HIS A 1013 14.22 24.83 32.69
C HIS A 1013 15.31 25.52 31.84
N LEU A 1014 15.46 25.17 30.57
CA LEU A 1014 16.38 25.78 29.59
C LEU A 1014 15.75 26.88 28.74
N TRP A 1015 14.46 27.16 28.94
CA TRP A 1015 13.68 28.03 28.06
C TRP A 1015 14.14 29.48 28.07
N PRO A 1016 14.25 30.13 26.90
CA PRO A 1016 14.85 31.45 26.82
C PRO A 1016 14.01 32.50 27.54
N VAL A 1017 14.69 33.54 28.04
CA VAL A 1017 14.07 34.73 28.62
C VAL A 1017 14.23 35.90 27.65
N LEU A 1018 13.11 36.45 27.19
CA LEU A 1018 13.06 37.66 26.39
C LEU A 1018 13.08 38.89 27.31
N ILE A 1019 13.92 39.87 26.99
CA ILE A 1019 13.93 41.20 27.62
C ILE A 1019 13.61 42.22 26.53
N ARG A 1020 12.41 42.78 26.55
CA ARG A 1020 11.96 43.78 25.58
C ARG A 1020 12.72 45.11 25.74
N GLN A 1021 12.80 45.89 24.66
CA GLN A 1021 13.51 47.17 24.59
C GLN A 1021 13.14 48.09 25.78
N GLY A 1022 14.15 48.59 26.49
CA GLY A 1022 13.95 49.49 27.63
C GLY A 1022 13.50 48.86 28.95
N ALA A 1023 13.20 47.56 29.03
CA ALA A 1023 12.67 46.89 30.22
C ALA A 1023 13.65 46.85 31.43
N LEU A 1024 14.96 46.93 31.20
CA LEU A 1024 15.98 47.06 32.26
C LEU A 1024 16.07 48.49 32.82
N GLY A 1025 15.42 49.45 32.17
CA GLY A 1025 15.32 50.85 32.55
C GLY A 1025 16.37 51.76 31.87
N LYS A 1026 16.08 53.08 31.86
CA LYS A 1026 16.87 54.12 31.17
C LYS A 1026 17.02 53.91 29.64
N GLY A 1027 16.14 53.12 29.02
CA GLY A 1027 16.21 52.79 27.59
C GLY A 1027 17.15 51.63 27.28
N MET A 1028 17.43 50.75 28.25
CA MET A 1028 18.19 49.51 28.06
C MET A 1028 17.26 48.28 28.22
N PRO A 1029 17.45 47.20 27.44
CA PRO A 1029 18.34 47.11 26.27
C PRO A 1029 17.91 48.09 25.16
N GLU A 1030 18.82 48.41 24.23
CA GLU A 1030 18.54 49.34 23.12
C GLU A 1030 17.77 48.65 21.98
N GLN A 1031 17.70 47.32 21.98
CA GLN A 1031 16.88 46.44 21.13
C GLN A 1031 16.36 45.28 22.01
N ASP A 1032 15.45 44.45 21.51
CA ASP A 1032 15.00 43.27 22.25
C ASP A 1032 16.16 42.26 22.39
N LEU A 1033 16.16 41.50 23.49
CA LEU A 1033 17.30 40.64 23.86
C LEU A 1033 16.82 39.30 24.44
N LEU A 1034 17.06 38.21 23.71
CA LEU A 1034 16.79 36.84 24.13
C LEU A 1034 18.05 36.22 24.78
N VAL A 1035 17.92 35.61 25.96
CA VAL A 1035 19.06 35.03 26.72
C VAL A 1035 18.68 33.78 27.52
N SER A 1036 19.66 32.96 27.92
CA SER A 1036 19.39 31.80 28.79
C SER A 1036 18.84 32.22 30.17
N PRO A 1037 18.03 31.37 30.84
CA PRO A 1037 17.50 31.60 32.17
C PRO A 1037 18.52 32.12 33.19
N ASN A 1038 19.73 31.55 33.21
CA ASN A 1038 20.77 31.93 34.16
C ASN A 1038 21.77 32.99 33.62
N HIS A 1039 21.57 33.51 32.40
CA HIS A 1039 22.33 34.65 31.88
C HIS A 1039 22.13 35.89 32.75
N ARG A 1040 23.18 36.70 32.97
CA ARG A 1040 23.13 37.82 33.93
C ARG A 1040 23.25 39.19 33.25
N LEU A 1041 22.35 40.10 33.62
CA LEU A 1041 22.23 41.44 33.07
C LEU A 1041 22.53 42.49 34.15
N LEU A 1042 23.23 43.56 33.76
CA LEU A 1042 23.60 44.64 34.67
C LEU A 1042 22.48 45.68 34.75
N ILE A 1043 21.84 45.77 35.91
CA ILE A 1043 20.75 46.70 36.17
C ILE A 1043 21.26 47.95 36.86
N VAL A 1044 20.99 49.12 36.28
CA VAL A 1044 21.48 50.43 36.74
C VAL A 1044 20.33 51.35 37.13
N SER A 1045 19.78 51.17 38.35
CA SER A 1045 18.63 51.92 38.86
C SER A 1045 18.94 52.74 40.11
N ASP A 1046 18.16 53.80 40.38
CA ASP A 1046 18.28 54.54 41.64
C ASP A 1046 17.77 53.72 42.85
N GLN A 1047 17.04 52.62 42.59
CA GLN A 1047 16.61 51.65 43.60
C GLN A 1047 17.74 50.68 43.99
N SER A 1048 18.54 50.16 43.05
CA SER A 1048 19.67 49.29 43.41
C SER A 1048 20.64 49.98 44.38
N ALA A 1049 20.91 51.26 44.13
CA ALA A 1049 21.68 52.15 45.00
C ALA A 1049 21.13 52.32 46.43
N LEU A 1050 19.82 52.08 46.61
CA LEU A 1050 19.10 52.24 47.88
C LEU A 1050 19.04 50.93 48.68
N TYR A 1051 19.01 49.78 48.00
CA TYR A 1051 18.87 48.45 48.61
C TYR A 1051 20.20 47.71 48.81
N PHE A 1052 21.19 47.92 47.93
CA PHE A 1052 22.47 47.19 47.94
C PHE A 1052 23.69 48.06 48.24
N GLU A 1053 23.48 49.36 48.54
CA GLU A 1053 24.51 50.42 48.64
C GLU A 1053 25.36 50.63 47.35
N GLU A 1054 25.08 49.87 46.28
CA GLU A 1054 25.76 49.90 44.97
C GLU A 1054 24.78 50.29 43.85
N ARG A 1055 25.21 51.15 42.93
CA ARG A 1055 24.34 51.73 41.87
C ARG A 1055 24.04 50.80 40.70
N GLU A 1056 24.68 49.64 40.68
CA GLU A 1056 24.71 48.71 39.55
C GLU A 1056 24.78 47.29 40.13
N VAL A 1057 23.89 46.39 39.71
CA VAL A 1057 23.82 45.01 40.22
C VAL A 1057 23.56 44.05 39.07
N LEU A 1058 24.28 42.93 39.05
CA LEU A 1058 24.08 41.84 38.09
C LEU A 1058 22.99 40.87 38.59
N VAL A 1059 21.97 40.62 37.77
CA VAL A 1059 20.83 39.74 38.10
C VAL A 1059 20.58 38.76 36.96
N ALA A 1060 20.25 37.51 37.27
CA ALA A 1060 19.93 36.49 36.28
C ALA A 1060 18.56 36.74 35.62
N ALA A 1061 18.43 36.46 34.33
CA ALA A 1061 17.24 36.74 33.53
C ALA A 1061 15.95 36.12 34.12
N LYS A 1062 16.00 34.85 34.54
CA LYS A 1062 14.90 34.15 35.24
C LYS A 1062 14.50 34.72 36.62
N HIS A 1063 15.20 35.75 37.10
CA HIS A 1063 14.83 36.49 38.32
C HIS A 1063 14.29 37.90 38.00
N LEU A 1064 14.19 38.23 36.71
CA LEU A 1064 13.65 39.48 36.18
C LEU A 1064 12.30 39.31 35.52
N THR A 1065 11.84 38.06 35.30
CA THR A 1065 10.54 37.68 34.71
C THR A 1065 9.30 38.14 35.49
N SER A 1066 9.47 38.74 36.66
CA SER A 1066 8.39 39.41 37.41
C SER A 1066 8.29 40.91 37.12
N ARG A 1067 8.92 41.38 36.04
CA ARG A 1067 8.95 42.79 35.61
C ARG A 1067 8.29 42.90 34.23
N PRO A 1068 7.42 43.90 33.99
CA PRO A 1068 6.77 44.05 32.69
C PRO A 1068 7.77 44.15 31.53
N GLY A 1069 7.53 43.36 30.47
CA GLY A 1069 8.40 43.24 29.30
C GLY A 1069 9.65 42.39 29.52
N ILE A 1070 9.58 41.42 30.43
CA ILE A 1070 10.61 40.40 30.64
C ILE A 1070 9.88 39.07 30.91
N ASP A 1071 9.96 38.13 29.97
CA ASP A 1071 9.05 36.99 29.90
C ASP A 1071 9.85 35.71 29.52
N VAL A 1072 9.35 34.52 29.88
CA VAL A 1072 9.91 33.22 29.43
C VAL A 1072 9.18 32.83 28.15
N VAL A 1073 9.87 32.30 27.15
CA VAL A 1073 9.34 32.22 25.78
C VAL A 1073 9.30 30.80 25.19
N GLN A 1074 8.10 30.44 24.75
CA GLN A 1074 7.74 29.59 23.59
C GLN A 1074 8.91 29.24 22.65
N ALA A 1075 9.47 28.02 22.61
CA ALA A 1075 10.61 27.75 21.72
C ALA A 1075 10.59 26.39 21.00
N SER A 1076 10.11 26.45 19.74
CA SER A 1076 10.20 25.44 18.67
C SER A 1076 11.64 25.07 18.28
N ASP A 1077 12.55 26.05 18.26
CA ASP A 1077 13.99 25.83 18.04
C ASP A 1077 14.83 26.90 18.76
N LEU A 1078 16.06 26.56 19.15
CA LEU A 1078 16.96 27.54 19.80
C LEU A 1078 18.45 27.21 19.67
N THR A 1079 19.22 28.13 19.12
CA THR A 1079 20.70 28.08 19.17
C THR A 1079 21.28 28.97 20.27
N TYR A 1080 21.82 28.35 21.32
CA TYR A 1080 22.59 29.01 22.35
C TYR A 1080 24.05 29.23 21.94
N VAL A 1081 24.47 30.49 21.84
CA VAL A 1081 25.86 30.90 21.58
C VAL A 1081 26.54 31.36 22.88
N HIS A 1082 27.67 30.76 23.25
CA HIS A 1082 28.40 31.10 24.47
C HIS A 1082 29.86 31.50 24.19
N LEU A 1083 30.28 32.64 24.76
CA LEU A 1083 31.62 33.23 24.58
C LEU A 1083 32.38 33.32 25.90
N MET A 1084 33.63 32.85 25.91
CA MET A 1084 34.54 32.95 27.07
C MET A 1084 35.78 33.79 26.78
N PHE A 1085 36.27 34.50 27.79
CA PHE A 1085 37.35 35.50 27.70
C PHE A 1085 38.50 35.19 28.69
N ASP A 1086 39.56 35.99 28.67
CA ASP A 1086 40.67 35.90 29.64
C ASP A 1086 40.31 36.42 31.05
N GLN A 1087 39.33 37.33 31.17
CA GLN A 1087 38.90 37.96 32.42
C GLN A 1087 37.37 38.12 32.48
N HIS A 1088 36.78 38.01 33.67
CA HIS A 1088 35.38 38.37 33.94
C HIS A 1088 35.16 39.85 33.69
N GLU A 1089 34.30 40.19 32.73
CA GLU A 1089 33.86 41.56 32.48
C GLU A 1089 32.41 41.59 32.02
N VAL A 1090 31.84 42.79 31.89
CA VAL A 1090 30.52 43.00 31.31
C VAL A 1090 30.72 43.48 29.87
N ILE A 1091 30.08 42.82 28.90
CA ILE A 1091 30.10 43.15 27.48
C ILE A 1091 28.84 43.94 27.11
N LEU A 1092 28.92 44.71 26.02
CA LEU A 1092 27.77 45.44 25.48
C LEU A 1092 27.12 44.60 24.36
N SER A 1093 25.91 44.11 24.64
CA SER A 1093 25.10 43.25 23.77
C SER A 1093 23.74 43.91 23.59
N ASP A 1094 23.38 44.28 22.35
CA ASP A 1094 22.11 44.95 22.03
C ASP A 1094 21.82 46.18 22.90
N GLY A 1095 22.88 46.93 23.22
CA GLY A 1095 22.87 48.12 24.07
C GLY A 1095 22.78 47.84 25.57
N ALA A 1096 22.41 46.64 26.01
CA ALA A 1096 22.50 46.24 27.41
C ALA A 1096 23.92 45.78 27.79
N TRP A 1097 24.29 46.07 29.04
CA TRP A 1097 25.50 45.54 29.64
C TRP A 1097 25.19 44.14 30.21
N SER A 1098 25.64 43.10 29.52
CA SER A 1098 25.44 41.69 29.89
C SER A 1098 26.75 41.01 30.30
N GLU A 1099 26.68 40.05 31.22
CA GLU A 1099 27.87 39.44 31.81
C GLU A 1099 28.58 38.49 30.83
N SER A 1100 29.90 38.64 30.68
CA SER A 1100 30.74 37.57 30.14
C SER A 1100 31.25 36.68 31.28
N PHE A 1101 31.04 35.38 31.15
CA PHE A 1101 31.14 34.43 32.26
C PHE A 1101 32.60 34.19 32.68
N GLN A 1102 32.93 34.40 33.97
CA GLN A 1102 34.18 33.90 34.58
C GLN A 1102 34.20 33.97 36.13
N PRO A 1103 34.22 32.85 36.88
CA PRO A 1103 34.25 32.92 38.35
C PRO A 1103 35.45 32.33 39.14
N GLY A 1104 35.36 32.43 40.47
CA GLY A 1104 36.34 32.66 41.56
C GLY A 1104 37.86 32.31 41.60
N ASP A 1105 38.40 31.18 41.18
CA ASP A 1105 37.75 29.91 40.87
C ASP A 1105 38.42 29.19 39.69
N ASN A 1106 39.59 28.56 39.87
CA ASN A 1106 40.33 27.77 38.85
C ASN A 1106 39.63 26.44 38.52
N SER A 1107 38.30 26.47 38.47
CA SER A 1107 37.35 25.39 38.21
C SER A 1107 35.97 26.02 38.03
N LEU A 1108 35.07 25.30 37.39
CA LEU A 1108 33.62 25.57 37.44
C LEU A 1108 33.07 25.24 38.84
N ALA A 1109 33.57 25.94 39.87
CA ALA A 1109 33.10 25.90 41.26
C ALA A 1109 32.71 27.30 41.77
N GLY A 1110 33.08 28.36 41.05
CA GLY A 1110 32.78 29.75 41.42
C GLY A 1110 31.44 30.31 40.91
N VAL A 1111 30.87 29.67 39.88
CA VAL A 1111 29.54 29.98 39.31
C VAL A 1111 28.44 29.65 40.36
N ALA A 1112 27.18 30.08 40.18
CA ALA A 1112 26.06 29.45 40.91
C ALA A 1112 25.92 27.97 40.50
N GLN A 1113 25.32 27.09 41.31
CA GLN A 1113 25.19 25.67 40.92
C GLN A 1113 24.27 25.54 39.70
N ASP A 1114 23.11 26.16 39.76
CA ASP A 1114 22.07 26.19 38.72
C ASP A 1114 22.66 26.63 37.36
N GLN A 1115 23.42 27.73 37.38
CA GLN A 1115 24.10 28.32 36.22
C GLN A 1115 25.28 27.47 35.69
N ARG A 1116 25.75 26.44 36.41
CA ARG A 1116 26.69 25.45 35.85
C ARG A 1116 26.02 24.27 35.23
N ASN A 1117 24.93 23.82 35.84
CA ASN A 1117 24.16 22.72 35.30
C ASN A 1117 23.69 23.12 33.89
N GLU A 1118 23.10 24.31 33.74
CA GLU A 1118 22.77 24.92 32.44
C GLU A 1118 23.97 24.89 31.46
N ILE A 1119 25.16 25.33 31.86
CA ILE A 1119 26.34 25.34 30.95
C ILE A 1119 26.82 23.93 30.59
N PHE A 1120 26.79 22.96 31.50
CA PHE A 1120 27.22 21.58 31.20
C PHE A 1120 26.18 20.80 30.41
N GLU A 1121 24.93 21.17 30.52
CA GLU A 1121 23.79 20.60 29.80
C GLU A 1121 23.77 21.12 28.36
N LEU A 1122 24.01 22.42 28.16
CA LEU A 1122 24.19 23.03 26.84
C LEU A 1122 25.53 22.67 26.16
N PHE A 1123 26.60 22.49 26.94
CA PHE A 1123 27.96 22.22 26.42
C PHE A 1123 28.64 21.06 27.17
N PRO A 1124 28.22 19.79 26.93
CA PRO A 1124 28.71 18.62 27.65
C PRO A 1124 30.22 18.38 27.53
N GLU A 1125 30.85 18.84 26.44
CA GLU A 1125 32.29 18.75 26.23
C GLU A 1125 33.11 19.50 27.30
N LEU A 1126 32.53 20.54 27.91
CA LEU A 1126 33.12 21.30 29.00
C LEU A 1126 33.13 20.53 30.34
N ALA A 1127 32.34 19.46 30.47
CA ALA A 1127 32.35 18.57 31.64
C ALA A 1127 33.51 17.55 31.61
N THR A 1128 34.15 17.35 30.45
CA THR A 1128 35.25 16.38 30.28
C THR A 1128 36.53 16.81 30.98
N GLN A 1129 37.39 15.86 31.36
CA GLN A 1129 38.67 16.20 32.00
C GLN A 1129 39.61 17.01 31.08
N GLU A 1130 39.45 16.89 29.75
CA GLU A 1130 40.22 17.64 28.77
C GLU A 1130 39.66 19.07 28.57
N GLY A 1131 38.34 19.22 28.49
CA GLY A 1131 37.65 20.53 28.52
C GLY A 1131 37.91 21.32 29.82
N VAL A 1132 37.88 20.65 30.97
CA VAL A 1132 38.22 21.24 32.29
C VAL A 1132 39.72 21.60 32.39
N MET A 1133 40.61 20.93 31.66
CA MET A 1133 42.04 21.26 31.61
C MET A 1133 42.39 22.36 30.59
N ALA A 1134 41.51 22.67 29.65
CA ALA A 1134 41.76 23.65 28.60
C ALA A 1134 41.84 25.11 29.11
N TYR A 1135 41.23 25.46 30.25
CA TYR A 1135 41.29 26.82 30.81
C TYR A 1135 41.00 26.93 32.33
N GLY A 1136 41.32 28.08 32.96
CA GLY A 1136 40.85 28.38 34.33
C GLY A 1136 40.85 29.86 34.81
N ALA A 1137 39.78 30.20 35.57
CA ALA A 1137 39.65 31.18 36.69
C ALA A 1137 39.30 32.69 36.50
N ALA A 1138 38.54 33.28 37.47
CA ALA A 1138 37.93 34.65 37.56
C ALA A 1138 37.26 34.99 38.95
N ARG A 1139 35.97 35.44 39.07
CA ARG A 1139 35.35 36.05 40.32
C ARG A 1139 33.94 35.57 40.84
N ARG A 1140 33.68 35.58 42.17
CA ARG A 1140 32.47 35.01 42.87
C ARG A 1140 31.13 35.80 42.73
N SER A 1141 29.97 35.13 42.85
CA SER A 1141 28.60 35.71 42.94
C SER A 1141 27.81 35.41 44.24
N LEU A 1142 26.66 36.09 44.45
CA LEU A 1142 25.77 36.10 45.64
C LEU A 1142 24.55 35.15 45.52
N ARG A 1143 23.68 35.05 46.55
CA ARG A 1143 22.62 34.01 46.67
C ARG A 1143 21.17 34.54 46.71
N LYS A 1144 20.27 33.72 46.13
CA LYS A 1144 18.78 33.72 46.02
C LYS A 1144 17.91 34.52 47.02
N HIS A 1145 18.37 34.87 48.23
CA HIS A 1145 17.56 35.63 49.20
C HIS A 1145 17.57 37.15 48.93
N GLU A 1146 18.53 37.66 48.15
CA GLU A 1146 18.71 39.09 47.90
C GLU A 1146 17.90 39.63 46.70
N ALA A 1147 17.50 38.77 45.75
CA ALA A 1147 16.71 39.18 44.58
C ALA A 1147 15.26 39.56 44.93
N HIS A 1148 14.69 39.00 46.00
CA HIS A 1148 13.28 39.18 46.38
C HIS A 1148 12.96 40.56 47.02
N LEU A 1149 13.94 41.46 47.10
CA LEU A 1149 13.78 42.83 47.62
C LEU A 1149 13.73 43.91 46.52
N LEU A 1150 13.66 43.50 45.23
CA LEU A 1150 13.66 44.41 44.08
C LEU A 1150 12.29 44.62 43.41
N SER A 1151 11.24 43.90 43.83
CA SER A 1151 9.86 44.12 43.36
C SER A 1151 9.13 45.16 44.24
N PRO A 1152 8.22 45.98 43.69
CA PRO A 1152 7.43 46.97 44.43
C PRO A 1152 6.53 46.42 45.54
#